data_AF-A0A7W0YWQ9-F1
#
_entry.id   AF-A0A7W0YWQ9-F1
#
_cell.length_a   1.000
_cell.length_b   1.000
_cell.length_c   1.000
_cell.angle_alpha   90.00
_cell.angle_beta   90.00
_cell.angle_gamma   90.00
#
_symmetry.space_group_name_H-M   'P 1'
#
loop_
_entity.id
_entity.type
_entity.pdbx_description
1 polymer ?
#
loop_
_entity_poly.entity_id
_entity_poly.type
_entity_poly.pdbx_seq_one_letter_code
_entity_poly.pdbx_strand_id
1 'polypeptide(L)'
;MTLEIHATAAGAGHPQAGQPPGSLVTLAETLVIKEENVFVVSRRDGSLPVDGEHPLGFYSDDCRFLAGHELHVNGVPPRLLVASAAPGSESVHELTNPALPLPGGRVLPLQSIQLRLERRVVGECELEETLLVHSYDREQLELELELSLEADFEPMLAIRGIVEAGRETAVTVEPLRRGVRFSVLGRDDRHRATTITADRDCEPGDREGSLRFGLSLASGGEETITLRYALHEGDEPAPRPQRARRRLRRARHTPDEWLQERTLVETDDELFNRVLRRSLLDMRMLHSRLGSDGYYAAGVPWYATLFGRDSLIAATQMLAFDPPMAAQTLRVLGGLIGTRDDAAHDEEPGKVLHELRAGEVARLGLTPLARYYGTVDATPLFLCLLCEHADWSGNLALFRELRGEVEAMLGWIDGPGDRDGDGLLEYSQRAKPGSGLRNQGWKDSDEGILDEHGAPLEPPIALIEAQAYALRAKRRLARLFALDGDEERAVELLSEAAAISERLERFWLPERGYYSMGFGADGRPSAALASNQGHLLWAAALPQDRARAVRDALMSDAMFSGWGIRTLAEGEAGYNPVGYHLGTVWPHDTAMIAFGLRKHGFDEDFARIFEALLEAGSNSEGYRLPELFAGFSRTEFDAPVPYPVACQPQAWAAGAIPYLVTSGLGIVPDALGRRLRVRRPSLPRWLNRVEVRGLRVADARVDLLFERAG
;
A
#
# COMPACT_ATOMS: atom_id res chain seq x y z
N MET A 1 -33.01 16.63 11.32
CA MET A 1 -32.10 17.79 11.18
C MET A 1 -30.93 17.27 10.38
N THR A 2 -31.01 17.46 9.07
CA THR A 2 -30.14 16.83 8.07
C THR A 2 -28.82 17.59 8.09
N LEU A 3 -27.77 16.99 8.64
CA LEU A 3 -26.42 17.54 8.62
C LEU A 3 -25.89 17.38 7.20
N GLU A 4 -25.85 18.49 6.45
CA GLU A 4 -25.06 18.61 5.23
C GLU A 4 -23.58 18.48 5.63
N ILE A 5 -23.01 17.30 5.39
CA ILE A 5 -21.58 17.06 5.55
C ILE A 5 -20.90 17.69 4.34
N HIS A 6 -20.40 18.92 4.50
CA HIS A 6 -19.43 19.49 3.58
C HIS A 6 -18.11 18.72 3.72
N ALA A 7 -17.95 17.65 2.94
CA ALA A 7 -16.71 16.90 2.83
C ALA A 7 -15.68 17.69 2.01
N THR A 8 -14.96 18.60 2.66
CA THR A 8 -13.68 19.11 2.15
C THR A 8 -12.58 18.11 2.49
N ALA A 9 -12.46 17.04 1.69
CA ALA A 9 -11.30 16.16 1.70
C ALA A 9 -10.15 16.83 0.94
N ALA A 10 -9.41 17.70 1.62
CA ALA A 10 -8.07 18.13 1.23
C ALA A 10 -7.08 17.17 1.92
N GLY A 11 -6.24 16.48 1.13
CA GLY A 11 -5.26 15.56 1.72
C GLY A 11 -4.78 14.42 0.82
N ALA A 12 -4.31 14.74 -0.39
CA ALA A 12 -3.19 14.04 -1.01
C ALA A 12 -2.27 15.16 -1.52
N GLY A 13 -0.94 15.02 -1.37
CA GLY A 13 0.05 16.08 -1.68
C GLY A 13 -0.19 16.81 -3.01
N HIS A 14 0.08 18.11 -3.02
CA HIS A 14 -0.62 19.20 -3.74
C HIS A 14 0.07 19.65 -5.06
N PRO A 15 -0.49 20.59 -5.88
CA PRO A 15 -1.50 21.58 -5.53
C PRO A 15 -2.72 21.73 -6.49
N GLN A 16 -3.80 22.20 -5.86
CA GLN A 16 -4.92 22.99 -6.39
C GLN A 16 -5.11 23.11 -7.93
N ALA A 17 -5.92 22.22 -8.50
CA ALA A 17 -6.92 22.51 -9.54
C ALA A 17 -7.94 21.36 -9.60
N GLY A 18 -9.12 21.56 -9.01
CA GLY A 18 -10.22 20.58 -9.02
C GLY A 18 -10.04 19.46 -8.00
N GLN A 19 -11.09 19.15 -7.22
CA GLN A 19 -11.21 17.80 -6.66
C GLN A 19 -11.05 16.79 -7.80
N PRO A 20 -10.49 15.59 -7.57
CA PRO A 20 -10.62 14.54 -8.56
C PRO A 20 -12.11 14.43 -8.91
N PRO A 21 -12.47 14.46 -10.19
CA PRO A 21 -13.82 14.16 -10.59
C PRO A 21 -14.18 12.76 -10.07
N GLY A 22 -15.06 12.68 -9.05
CA GLY A 22 -15.35 11.43 -8.34
C GLY A 22 -15.37 11.48 -6.81
N SER A 23 -15.64 12.64 -6.21
CA SER A 23 -15.87 12.87 -4.77
C SER A 23 -17.04 12.07 -4.12
N LEU A 24 -17.49 10.96 -4.74
CA LEU A 24 -18.66 10.18 -4.37
C LEU A 24 -18.34 8.73 -3.92
N VAL A 25 -17.12 8.23 -4.09
CA VAL A 25 -16.78 6.85 -3.71
C VAL A 25 -15.90 6.84 -2.47
N THR A 26 -16.48 6.41 -1.35
CA THR A 26 -15.73 6.05 -0.14
C THR A 26 -14.97 4.75 -0.42
N LEU A 27 -13.64 4.78 -0.44
CA LEU A 27 -12.85 3.57 -0.74
C LEU A 27 -13.04 2.47 0.32
N ALA A 28 -13.40 2.83 1.55
CA ALA A 28 -13.79 1.87 2.58
C ALA A 28 -15.02 1.00 2.20
N GLU A 29 -15.79 1.40 1.18
CA GLU A 29 -16.94 0.63 0.67
C GLU A 29 -16.63 -0.14 -0.62
N THR A 30 -15.36 -0.22 -1.01
CA THR A 30 -14.92 -0.91 -2.24
C THR A 30 -14.43 -2.32 -1.96
N LEU A 31 -14.44 -3.16 -3.00
CA LEU A 31 -13.74 -4.43 -3.02
C LEU A 31 -12.58 -4.36 -3.99
N VAL A 32 -11.45 -4.88 -3.55
CA VAL A 32 -10.19 -4.91 -4.31
C VAL A 32 -9.78 -6.35 -4.52
N ILE A 33 -9.51 -6.69 -5.78
CA ILE A 33 -8.75 -7.89 -6.14
C ILE A 33 -7.54 -7.51 -6.96
N LYS A 34 -6.39 -8.12 -6.69
CA LYS A 34 -5.14 -7.84 -7.39
C LYS A 34 -4.30 -9.09 -7.51
N GLU A 35 -3.57 -9.15 -8.60
CA GLU A 35 -2.60 -10.18 -8.86
C GLU A 35 -1.48 -9.59 -9.75
N GLU A 36 -0.24 -9.62 -9.26
CA GLU A 36 0.90 -8.93 -9.89
C GLU A 36 0.55 -7.45 -10.17
N ASN A 37 0.78 -6.92 -11.38
CA ASN A 37 0.56 -5.51 -11.69
C ASN A 37 -0.90 -5.17 -12.07
N VAL A 38 -1.82 -6.14 -12.00
CA VAL A 38 -3.20 -5.99 -12.44
C VAL A 38 -4.16 -6.04 -11.26
N PHE A 39 -5.12 -5.12 -11.24
CA PHE A 39 -6.10 -5.07 -10.15
C PHE A 39 -7.46 -4.55 -10.61
N VAL A 40 -8.51 -4.95 -9.89
CA VAL A 40 -9.88 -4.44 -10.03
C VAL A 40 -10.26 -3.76 -8.73
N VAL A 41 -10.81 -2.55 -8.83
CA VAL A 41 -11.51 -1.89 -7.72
C VAL A 41 -12.96 -1.69 -8.13
N SER A 42 -13.88 -2.32 -7.40
CA SER A 42 -15.31 -2.25 -7.66
C SER A 42 -16.11 -1.87 -6.42
N ARG A 43 -17.39 -1.55 -6.60
CA ARG A 43 -18.33 -1.56 -5.48
C ARG A 43 -18.47 -2.97 -4.91
N ARG A 44 -19.06 -3.07 -3.71
CA ARG A 44 -19.33 -4.35 -3.05
C ARG A 44 -20.18 -5.31 -3.87
N ASP A 45 -21.09 -4.79 -4.69
CA ASP A 45 -21.94 -5.57 -5.59
C ASP A 45 -21.23 -6.02 -6.87
N GLY A 46 -19.96 -5.65 -7.05
CA GLY A 46 -19.17 -5.94 -8.24
C GLY A 46 -19.36 -4.92 -9.36
N SER A 47 -20.26 -3.94 -9.22
CA SER A 47 -20.47 -2.94 -10.25
C SER A 47 -19.32 -1.94 -10.36
N LEU A 48 -19.10 -1.48 -11.58
CA LEU A 48 -18.37 -0.27 -11.93
C LEU A 48 -19.39 0.62 -12.64
N PRO A 49 -19.67 1.85 -12.17
CA PRO A 49 -20.64 2.71 -12.83
C PRO A 49 -20.32 2.91 -14.31
N VAL A 50 -21.33 2.92 -15.17
CA VAL A 50 -21.17 3.28 -16.61
C VAL A 50 -21.49 4.75 -16.87
N ASP A 51 -21.81 5.50 -15.83
CA ASP A 51 -22.14 6.91 -15.91
C ASP A 51 -21.47 7.66 -14.74
N GLY A 52 -21.00 8.86 -15.03
CA GLY A 52 -20.38 9.75 -14.04
C GLY A 52 -18.91 9.42 -13.75
N GLU A 53 -18.21 10.41 -13.20
CA GLU A 53 -16.78 10.28 -12.92
C GLU A 53 -16.54 9.52 -11.61
N HIS A 54 -15.65 8.53 -11.64
CA HIS A 54 -15.28 7.73 -10.47
C HIS A 54 -13.91 7.06 -10.68
N PRO A 55 -13.27 6.55 -9.61
CA PRO A 55 -11.97 5.87 -9.72
C PRO A 55 -12.06 4.34 -9.78
N LEU A 56 -13.26 3.75 -9.81
CA LEU A 56 -13.44 2.31 -9.97
C LEU A 56 -12.98 1.86 -11.37
N GLY A 57 -12.54 0.60 -11.50
CA GLY A 57 -12.10 0.08 -12.79
C GLY A 57 -11.27 -1.20 -12.74
N PHE A 58 -10.93 -1.71 -13.92
CA PHE A 58 -9.92 -2.74 -14.14
C PHE A 58 -8.63 -2.11 -14.64
N TYR A 59 -7.54 -2.26 -13.90
CA TYR A 59 -6.30 -1.53 -14.10
C TYR A 59 -5.12 -2.45 -14.41
N SER A 60 -4.19 -1.94 -15.23
CA SER A 60 -2.87 -2.51 -15.45
C SER A 60 -1.88 -1.38 -15.68
N ASP A 61 -0.71 -1.45 -15.02
CA ASP A 61 0.44 -0.54 -15.25
C ASP A 61 0.06 0.96 -15.36
N ASP A 62 -0.63 1.48 -14.34
CA ASP A 62 -1.13 2.88 -14.23
C ASP A 62 -2.16 3.30 -15.30
N CYS A 63 -2.85 2.35 -15.96
CA CYS A 63 -3.94 2.63 -16.92
C CYS A 63 -5.22 1.87 -16.55
N ARG A 64 -6.37 2.54 -16.63
CA ARG A 64 -7.71 1.96 -16.48
C ARG A 64 -8.17 1.37 -17.81
N PHE A 65 -8.21 0.05 -17.92
CA PHE A 65 -8.63 -0.66 -19.13
C PHE A 65 -10.15 -0.88 -19.24
N LEU A 66 -10.86 -0.84 -18.12
CA LEU A 66 -12.32 -0.91 -18.06
C LEU A 66 -12.80 0.07 -17.00
N ALA A 67 -13.69 0.98 -17.38
CA ALA A 67 -14.28 1.97 -16.50
C ALA A 67 -15.66 1.53 -16.02
N GLY A 68 -16.47 0.90 -16.88
CA GLY A 68 -17.86 0.54 -16.57
C GLY A 68 -18.14 -0.96 -16.67
N HIS A 69 -18.99 -1.45 -15.76
CA HIS A 69 -19.51 -2.81 -15.66
C HIS A 69 -20.79 -2.80 -14.80
N GLU A 70 -21.95 -2.85 -15.45
CA GLU A 70 -23.24 -2.89 -14.76
C GLU A 70 -24.10 -4.04 -15.26
N LEU A 71 -24.53 -4.90 -14.33
CA LEU A 71 -25.41 -6.04 -14.59
C LEU A 71 -26.87 -5.66 -14.33
N HIS A 72 -27.74 -5.94 -15.30
CA HIS A 72 -29.18 -5.77 -15.21
C HIS A 72 -29.91 -7.08 -15.55
N VAL A 73 -31.01 -7.35 -14.83
CA VAL A 73 -31.94 -8.45 -15.13
C VAL A 73 -33.27 -7.85 -15.52
N ASN A 74 -33.71 -8.07 -16.76
CA ASN A 74 -34.90 -7.43 -17.35
C ASN A 74 -34.89 -5.90 -17.13
N GLY A 75 -33.73 -5.26 -17.33
CA GLY A 75 -33.54 -3.81 -17.16
C GLY A 75 -33.48 -3.31 -15.72
N VAL A 76 -33.43 -4.20 -14.72
CA VAL A 76 -33.38 -3.82 -13.30
C VAL A 76 -32.08 -4.31 -12.64
N PRO A 77 -31.34 -3.47 -11.90
CA PRO A 77 -30.13 -3.90 -11.22
C PRO A 77 -30.45 -4.88 -10.07
N PRO A 78 -29.64 -5.93 -9.89
CA PRO A 78 -29.78 -6.85 -8.78
C PRO A 78 -29.37 -6.18 -7.45
N ARG A 79 -29.72 -6.81 -6.34
CA ARG A 79 -29.43 -6.35 -4.97
C ARG A 79 -28.37 -7.22 -4.32
N LEU A 80 -27.37 -6.58 -3.73
CA LEU A 80 -26.33 -7.26 -2.96
C LEU A 80 -26.89 -7.96 -1.71
N LEU A 81 -26.50 -9.21 -1.52
CA LEU A 81 -26.68 -9.95 -0.27
C LEU A 81 -25.37 -9.99 0.53
N VAL A 82 -24.30 -10.44 -0.10
CA VAL A 82 -22.96 -10.52 0.52
C VAL A 82 -21.90 -10.49 -0.57
N ALA A 83 -20.73 -9.97 -0.23
CA ALA A 83 -19.57 -10.08 -1.09
C ALA A 83 -18.30 -10.35 -0.28
N SER A 84 -17.32 -10.95 -0.93
CA SER A 84 -16.04 -11.32 -0.32
C SER A 84 -14.93 -11.28 -1.37
N ALA A 85 -13.79 -10.71 -1.00
CA ALA A 85 -12.53 -10.82 -1.73
C ALA A 85 -11.43 -11.45 -0.86
N ALA A 86 -11.80 -12.40 0.01
CA ALA A 86 -10.89 -12.98 1.00
C ALA A 86 -9.58 -13.53 0.40
N PRO A 87 -9.57 -14.23 -0.76
CA PRO A 87 -8.33 -14.68 -1.40
C PRO A 87 -7.41 -13.56 -1.92
N GLY A 88 -7.92 -12.35 -2.11
CA GLY A 88 -7.19 -11.19 -2.65
C GLY A 88 -7.05 -11.19 -4.18
N SER A 89 -6.98 -12.34 -4.84
CA SER A 89 -6.96 -12.45 -6.31
C SER A 89 -8.34 -12.77 -6.92
N GLU A 90 -9.33 -12.99 -6.06
CA GLU A 90 -10.67 -13.45 -6.41
C GLU A 90 -11.72 -12.75 -5.58
N SER A 91 -12.88 -12.49 -6.18
CA SER A 91 -14.06 -12.00 -5.48
C SER A 91 -15.31 -12.78 -5.83
N VAL A 92 -16.22 -12.86 -4.87
CA VAL A 92 -17.56 -13.44 -5.01
C VAL A 92 -18.56 -12.41 -4.54
N HIS A 93 -19.60 -12.20 -5.34
CA HIS A 93 -20.71 -11.31 -5.05
C HIS A 93 -22.01 -12.12 -5.19
N GLU A 94 -22.70 -12.34 -4.07
CA GLU A 94 -24.02 -12.96 -4.03
C GLU A 94 -25.07 -11.86 -4.09
N LEU A 95 -25.91 -11.93 -5.12
CA LEU A 95 -26.93 -10.95 -5.43
C LEU A 95 -28.29 -11.65 -5.58
N THR A 96 -29.36 -10.86 -5.52
CA THR A 96 -30.71 -11.35 -5.77
C THR A 96 -31.56 -10.31 -6.47
N ASN A 97 -32.72 -10.70 -7.01
CA ASN A 97 -33.58 -9.76 -7.72
C ASN A 97 -34.46 -8.91 -6.78
N PRO A 98 -34.68 -7.62 -7.11
CA PRO A 98 -35.88 -6.90 -6.67
C PRO A 98 -37.14 -7.45 -7.37
N ALA A 99 -38.29 -6.80 -7.21
CA ALA A 99 -39.48 -7.18 -7.98
C ALA A 99 -39.19 -6.96 -9.47
N LEU A 100 -39.23 -8.02 -10.27
CA LEU A 100 -38.88 -7.94 -11.70
C LEU A 100 -40.12 -8.03 -12.57
N PRO A 101 -40.26 -7.15 -13.57
CA PRO A 101 -41.27 -7.34 -14.61
C PRO A 101 -40.89 -8.56 -15.47
N LEU A 102 -41.85 -9.45 -15.70
CA LEU A 102 -41.73 -10.56 -16.67
C LEU A 102 -42.60 -10.28 -17.90
N PRO A 103 -42.31 -10.92 -19.05
CA PRO A 103 -43.20 -10.92 -20.19
C PRO A 103 -44.63 -11.33 -19.80
N GLY A 104 -45.64 -10.65 -20.36
CA GLY A 104 -47.05 -10.93 -20.08
C GLY A 104 -47.60 -10.26 -18.81
N GLY A 105 -46.84 -9.36 -18.16
CA GLY A 105 -47.33 -8.52 -17.06
C GLY A 105 -47.29 -9.18 -15.67
N ARG A 106 -46.78 -10.42 -15.58
CA ARG A 106 -46.44 -11.06 -14.30
C ARG A 106 -45.27 -10.30 -13.67
N VAL A 107 -45.32 -10.10 -12.36
CA VAL A 107 -44.19 -9.57 -11.59
C VAL A 107 -43.57 -10.72 -10.82
N LEU A 108 -42.29 -11.00 -11.10
CA LEU A 108 -41.52 -11.96 -10.32
C LEU A 108 -41.31 -11.38 -8.91
N PRO A 109 -41.66 -12.12 -7.84
CA PRO A 109 -41.44 -11.66 -6.48
C PRO A 109 -39.95 -11.38 -6.21
N LEU A 110 -39.69 -10.51 -5.23
CA LEU A 110 -38.34 -10.29 -4.74
C LEU A 110 -37.74 -11.63 -4.28
N GLN A 111 -36.42 -11.79 -4.41
CA GLN A 111 -35.70 -12.95 -3.89
C GLN A 111 -36.06 -14.29 -4.55
N SER A 112 -36.55 -14.25 -5.79
CA SER A 112 -36.92 -15.46 -6.56
C SER A 112 -35.78 -16.00 -7.42
N ILE A 113 -34.71 -15.24 -7.62
CA ILE A 113 -33.49 -15.69 -8.28
C ILE A 113 -32.25 -15.36 -7.44
N GLN A 114 -31.26 -16.25 -7.48
CA GLN A 114 -29.90 -15.97 -7.05
C GLN A 114 -29.09 -15.59 -8.29
N LEU A 115 -28.30 -14.52 -8.16
CA LEU A 115 -27.23 -14.22 -9.09
C LEU A 115 -25.92 -14.29 -8.33
N ARG A 116 -24.98 -15.08 -8.83
CA ARG A 116 -23.65 -15.21 -8.27
C ARG A 116 -22.64 -14.75 -9.29
N LEU A 117 -21.93 -13.67 -8.96
CA LEU A 117 -20.86 -13.11 -9.75
C LEU A 117 -19.52 -13.49 -9.10
N GLU A 118 -18.73 -14.31 -9.78
CA GLU A 118 -17.37 -14.65 -9.36
C GLU A 118 -16.37 -14.02 -10.31
N ARG A 119 -15.31 -13.42 -9.77
CA ARG A 119 -14.21 -12.81 -10.53
C ARG A 119 -12.88 -13.37 -10.07
N ARG A 120 -11.99 -13.63 -11.02
CA ARG A 120 -10.61 -14.07 -10.76
C ARG A 120 -9.66 -13.35 -11.69
N VAL A 121 -8.67 -12.65 -11.14
CA VAL A 121 -7.55 -12.13 -11.96
C VAL A 121 -6.66 -13.31 -12.34
N VAL A 122 -6.43 -13.50 -13.63
CA VAL A 122 -5.64 -14.61 -14.19
C VAL A 122 -4.42 -14.07 -14.90
N GLY A 123 -3.24 -14.44 -14.41
CA GLY A 123 -1.98 -14.04 -15.06
C GLY A 123 -1.62 -12.58 -14.81
N GLU A 124 -1.29 -11.85 -15.87
CA GLU A 124 -0.81 -10.45 -15.82
C GLU A 124 -1.66 -9.53 -16.70
N CYS A 125 -2.73 -10.02 -17.30
CA CYS A 125 -3.51 -9.25 -18.27
C CYS A 125 -4.93 -9.81 -18.51
N GLU A 126 -5.41 -10.71 -17.66
CA GLU A 126 -6.74 -11.31 -17.85
C GLU A 126 -7.56 -11.31 -16.57
N LEU A 127 -8.86 -11.14 -16.72
CA LEU A 127 -9.87 -11.34 -15.69
C LEU A 127 -10.88 -12.37 -16.23
N GLU A 128 -11.14 -13.40 -15.44
CA GLU A 128 -12.24 -14.34 -15.68
C GLU A 128 -13.40 -13.96 -14.78
N GLU A 129 -14.60 -13.97 -15.34
CA GLU A 129 -15.85 -13.68 -14.63
C GLU A 129 -16.85 -14.79 -14.91
N THR A 130 -17.52 -15.28 -13.87
CA THR A 130 -18.59 -16.27 -13.99
C THR A 130 -19.86 -15.69 -13.39
N LEU A 131 -20.91 -15.64 -14.22
CA LEU A 131 -22.25 -15.22 -13.85
C LEU A 131 -23.15 -16.45 -13.80
N LEU A 132 -23.52 -16.87 -12.59
CA LEU A 132 -24.50 -17.93 -12.37
C LEU A 132 -25.85 -17.31 -12.02
N VAL A 133 -26.92 -17.78 -12.67
CA VAL A 133 -28.30 -17.41 -12.34
C VAL A 133 -29.07 -18.68 -12.01
N HIS A 134 -29.62 -18.75 -10.81
CA HIS A 134 -30.42 -19.86 -10.33
C HIS A 134 -31.84 -19.40 -10.01
N SER A 135 -32.85 -20.11 -10.54
CA SER A 135 -34.27 -19.85 -10.28
C SER A 135 -34.80 -20.61 -9.08
N TYR A 136 -35.44 -19.91 -8.14
CA TYR A 136 -36.24 -20.49 -7.07
C TYR A 136 -37.75 -20.41 -7.35
N ASP A 137 -38.13 -19.94 -8.55
CA ASP A 137 -39.53 -19.85 -8.94
C ASP A 137 -40.11 -21.23 -9.29
N ARG A 138 -41.42 -21.38 -9.12
CA ARG A 138 -42.15 -22.63 -9.40
C ARG A 138 -42.48 -22.80 -10.87
N GLU A 139 -42.38 -21.73 -11.65
CA GLU A 139 -42.62 -21.73 -13.09
C GLU A 139 -41.29 -21.52 -13.84
N GLN A 140 -41.30 -21.84 -15.13
CA GLN A 140 -40.19 -21.52 -16.02
C GLN A 140 -40.07 -20.00 -16.16
N LEU A 141 -38.84 -19.50 -16.12
CA LEU A 141 -38.51 -18.08 -16.28
C LEU A 141 -37.75 -17.85 -17.58
N GLU A 142 -38.23 -16.90 -18.36
CA GLU A 142 -37.47 -16.29 -19.46
C GLU A 142 -36.94 -14.95 -18.97
N LEU A 143 -35.62 -14.82 -18.88
CA LEU A 143 -34.94 -13.63 -18.38
C LEU A 143 -34.00 -13.08 -19.44
N GLU A 144 -33.86 -11.77 -19.46
CA GLU A 144 -32.82 -11.07 -20.19
C GLU A 144 -31.76 -10.59 -19.19
N LEU A 145 -30.52 -11.00 -19.38
CA LEU A 145 -29.37 -10.38 -18.74
C LEU A 145 -28.76 -9.38 -19.69
N GLU A 146 -28.61 -8.14 -19.24
CA GLU A 146 -27.81 -7.13 -19.92
C GLU A 146 -26.59 -6.78 -19.07
N LEU A 147 -25.42 -6.82 -19.70
CA LEU A 147 -24.16 -6.37 -19.13
C LEU A 147 -23.68 -5.14 -19.90
N SER A 148 -23.71 -3.98 -19.26
CA SER A 148 -23.20 -2.72 -19.81
C SER A 148 -21.74 -2.56 -19.47
N LEU A 149 -20.91 -2.28 -20.48
CA LEU A 149 -19.46 -2.22 -20.38
C LEU A 149 -18.94 -0.93 -21.00
N GLU A 150 -17.91 -0.35 -20.37
CA GLU A 150 -17.26 0.85 -20.85
C GLU A 150 -15.75 0.81 -20.60
N ALA A 151 -14.97 1.33 -21.54
CA ALA A 151 -13.53 1.48 -21.42
C ALA A 151 -13.11 2.87 -21.92
N ASP A 152 -12.17 3.48 -21.21
CA ASP A 152 -11.66 4.83 -21.48
C ASP A 152 -10.13 4.85 -21.68
N PHE A 153 -9.42 3.84 -21.17
CA PHE A 153 -7.95 3.75 -21.19
C PHE A 153 -7.26 4.90 -20.45
N GLU A 154 -7.93 5.45 -19.43
CA GLU A 154 -7.44 6.63 -18.74
C GLU A 154 -6.23 6.32 -17.83
N PRO A 155 -5.20 7.19 -17.83
CA PRO A 155 -4.09 7.05 -16.90
C PRO A 155 -4.50 7.35 -15.44
N MET A 156 -3.97 6.59 -14.49
CA MET A 156 -4.22 6.73 -13.05
C MET A 156 -3.97 8.17 -12.54
N LEU A 157 -2.90 8.82 -13.01
CA LEU A 157 -2.60 10.19 -12.59
C LEU A 157 -3.56 11.23 -13.18
N ALA A 158 -4.20 10.93 -14.31
CA ALA A 158 -5.26 11.79 -14.86
C ALA A 158 -6.56 11.63 -14.05
N ILE A 159 -6.93 10.40 -13.71
CA ILE A 159 -8.06 10.09 -12.81
C ILE A 159 -7.90 10.79 -11.45
N ARG A 160 -6.67 10.91 -10.95
CA ARG A 160 -6.35 11.64 -9.71
C ARG A 160 -6.32 13.17 -9.87
N GLY A 161 -6.46 13.71 -11.08
CA GLY A 161 -6.36 15.14 -11.36
C GLY A 161 -4.93 15.71 -11.26
N ILE A 162 -3.90 14.86 -11.24
CA ILE A 162 -2.49 15.28 -11.12
C ILE A 162 -1.96 15.78 -12.46
N VAL A 163 -2.43 15.18 -13.56
CA VAL A 163 -2.14 15.62 -14.92
C VAL A 163 -3.44 15.85 -15.66
N GLU A 164 -3.45 16.84 -16.55
CA GLU A 164 -4.61 17.04 -17.43
C GLU A 164 -4.81 15.81 -18.31
N ALA A 165 -6.04 15.28 -18.31
CA ALA A 165 -6.48 14.37 -19.34
C ALA A 165 -6.29 15.09 -20.69
N GLY A 166 -5.51 14.51 -21.60
CA GLY A 166 -5.32 15.10 -22.92
C GLY A 166 -6.63 15.15 -23.71
N ARG A 167 -6.56 15.57 -24.98
CA ARG A 167 -7.71 15.40 -25.89
C ARG A 167 -8.19 13.95 -25.84
N GLU A 168 -9.49 13.76 -25.60
CA GLU A 168 -10.15 12.46 -25.65
C GLU A 168 -9.77 11.76 -26.96
N THR A 169 -9.17 10.60 -26.84
CA THR A 169 -8.95 9.74 -28.00
C THR A 169 -10.17 8.84 -28.09
N ALA A 170 -10.91 8.93 -29.19
CA ALA A 170 -12.15 8.18 -29.36
C ALA A 170 -11.88 6.67 -29.24
N VAL A 171 -12.52 6.05 -28.25
CA VAL A 171 -12.49 4.60 -28.08
C VAL A 171 -13.34 3.96 -29.16
N THR A 172 -12.75 3.04 -29.92
CA THR A 172 -13.46 2.26 -30.93
C THR A 172 -14.09 1.04 -30.29
N VAL A 173 -15.40 0.87 -30.47
CA VAL A 173 -16.16 -0.28 -30.00
C VAL A 173 -16.45 -1.23 -31.17
N GLU A 174 -15.90 -2.44 -31.12
CA GLU A 174 -16.10 -3.50 -32.12
C GLU A 174 -17.01 -4.59 -31.51
N PRO A 175 -18.28 -4.72 -31.94
CA PRO A 175 -19.13 -5.83 -31.52
C PRO A 175 -18.61 -7.14 -32.11
N LEU A 176 -18.51 -8.17 -31.28
CA LEU A 176 -18.11 -9.52 -31.65
C LEU A 176 -19.31 -10.45 -31.51
N ARG A 177 -19.29 -11.59 -32.23
CA ARG A 177 -20.35 -12.61 -32.12
C ARG A 177 -20.59 -13.10 -30.67
N ARG A 178 -19.53 -13.08 -29.85
CA ARG A 178 -19.51 -13.58 -28.46
C ARG A 178 -18.94 -12.55 -27.51
N GLY A 179 -19.15 -11.26 -27.75
CA GLY A 179 -18.68 -10.22 -26.84
C GLY A 179 -18.40 -8.91 -27.54
N VAL A 180 -17.43 -8.17 -27.04
CA VAL A 180 -17.11 -6.82 -27.53
C VAL A 180 -15.63 -6.53 -27.33
N ARG A 181 -15.09 -5.65 -28.16
CA ARG A 181 -13.74 -5.12 -27.99
C ARG A 181 -13.78 -3.59 -27.96
N PHE A 182 -13.13 -3.05 -26.94
CA PHE A 182 -12.77 -1.64 -26.88
C PHE A 182 -11.31 -1.49 -27.30
N SER A 183 -10.99 -0.46 -28.09
CA SER A 183 -9.60 -0.21 -28.49
C SER A 183 -9.32 1.27 -28.74
N VAL A 184 -8.09 1.68 -28.48
CA VAL A 184 -7.61 3.03 -28.69
C VAL A 184 -6.14 3.01 -29.11
N LEU A 185 -5.72 4.02 -29.89
CA LEU A 185 -4.32 4.35 -30.08
C LEU A 185 -4.01 5.54 -29.16
N GLY A 186 -3.30 5.31 -28.06
CA GLY A 186 -3.01 6.36 -27.08
C GLY A 186 -2.13 7.47 -27.65
N ARG A 187 -2.01 8.57 -26.90
CA ARG A 187 -1.17 9.73 -27.29
C ARG A 187 0.31 9.40 -27.29
N ASP A 188 0.68 8.30 -26.64
CA ASP A 188 2.01 7.71 -26.59
C ASP A 188 2.28 6.73 -27.75
N ASP A 189 1.46 6.75 -28.80
CA ASP A 189 1.53 5.85 -29.97
C ASP A 189 1.41 4.36 -29.62
N ARG A 190 0.80 4.04 -28.46
CA ARG A 190 0.57 2.66 -28.01
C ARG A 190 -0.86 2.22 -28.26
N HIS A 191 -1.01 1.03 -28.84
CA HIS A 191 -2.30 0.39 -28.99
C HIS A 191 -2.73 -0.23 -27.66
N ARG A 192 -3.92 0.15 -27.18
CA ARG A 192 -4.57 -0.47 -26.03
C ARG A 192 -5.90 -1.09 -26.43
N ALA A 193 -6.22 -2.23 -25.82
CA ALA A 193 -7.53 -2.84 -26.01
C ALA A 193 -7.97 -3.65 -24.81
N THR A 194 -9.28 -3.70 -24.61
CA THR A 194 -9.95 -4.62 -23.69
C THR A 194 -10.90 -5.46 -24.53
N THR A 195 -10.58 -6.75 -24.67
CA THR A 195 -11.42 -7.70 -25.42
C THR A 195 -12.19 -8.57 -24.43
N ILE A 196 -13.51 -8.43 -24.42
CA ILE A 196 -14.42 -9.22 -23.59
C ILE A 196 -15.04 -10.32 -24.46
N THR A 197 -14.91 -11.58 -24.04
CA THR A 197 -15.48 -12.72 -24.74
C THR A 197 -16.27 -13.62 -23.80
N ALA A 198 -17.52 -13.90 -24.14
CA ALA A 198 -18.36 -14.91 -23.52
C ALA A 198 -18.11 -16.30 -24.11
N ASP A 199 -18.42 -17.33 -23.32
CA ASP A 199 -18.42 -18.73 -23.73
C ASP A 199 -19.57 -19.08 -24.69
N ARG A 200 -20.57 -18.21 -24.82
CA ARG A 200 -21.74 -18.33 -25.72
C ARG A 200 -21.95 -17.10 -26.61
N ASP A 201 -22.88 -17.23 -27.56
CA ASP A 201 -23.28 -16.12 -28.44
C ASP A 201 -24.10 -15.09 -27.64
N CYS A 202 -23.97 -13.82 -27.99
CA CYS A 202 -24.68 -12.70 -27.35
C CYS A 202 -25.15 -11.70 -28.41
N GLU A 203 -26.15 -10.89 -28.04
CA GLU A 203 -26.63 -9.79 -28.87
C GLU A 203 -26.10 -8.45 -28.33
N PRO A 204 -25.94 -7.42 -29.16
CA PRO A 204 -25.70 -6.06 -28.66
C PRO A 204 -26.84 -5.60 -27.75
N GLY A 205 -26.50 -4.94 -26.64
CA GLY A 205 -27.45 -4.34 -25.69
C GLY A 205 -28.00 -2.99 -26.12
N ASP A 206 -28.61 -2.28 -25.17
CA ASP A 206 -29.20 -0.96 -25.42
C ASP A 206 -28.15 0.16 -25.55
N ARG A 207 -26.98 0.00 -24.90
CA ARG A 207 -25.83 0.90 -25.05
C ARG A 207 -24.76 0.29 -25.95
N GLU A 208 -24.01 1.15 -26.63
CA GLU A 208 -22.80 0.73 -27.34
C GLU A 208 -21.81 0.13 -26.32
N GLY A 209 -21.33 -1.08 -26.57
CA GLY A 209 -20.50 -1.83 -25.61
C GLY A 209 -21.26 -2.88 -24.79
N SER A 210 -22.59 -2.81 -24.71
CA SER A 210 -23.39 -3.74 -23.91
C SER A 210 -23.59 -5.10 -24.57
N LEU A 211 -23.68 -6.14 -23.74
CA LEU A 211 -23.95 -7.53 -24.13
C LEU A 211 -25.29 -7.99 -23.54
N ARG A 212 -26.17 -8.54 -24.37
CA ARG A 212 -27.43 -9.17 -23.98
C ARG A 212 -27.40 -10.68 -24.12
N PHE A 213 -27.94 -11.36 -23.11
CA PHE A 213 -28.11 -12.80 -23.05
C PHE A 213 -29.55 -13.15 -22.68
N GLY A 214 -30.22 -13.93 -23.53
CA GLY A 214 -31.48 -14.57 -23.18
C GLY A 214 -31.23 -15.85 -22.37
N LEU A 215 -31.89 -15.97 -21.22
CA LEU A 215 -31.86 -17.14 -20.35
C LEU A 215 -33.24 -17.80 -20.26
N SER A 216 -33.27 -19.13 -20.30
CA SER A 216 -34.47 -19.95 -20.16
C SER A 216 -34.26 -20.93 -19.00
N LEU A 217 -34.74 -20.53 -17.83
CA LEU A 217 -34.55 -21.27 -16.58
C LEU A 217 -35.80 -22.10 -16.28
N ALA A 218 -35.64 -23.42 -16.22
CA ALA A 218 -36.67 -24.29 -15.66
C ALA A 218 -36.91 -23.95 -14.16
N SER A 219 -38.00 -24.44 -13.58
CA SER A 219 -38.21 -24.34 -12.13
C SER A 219 -37.08 -25.07 -11.39
N GLY A 220 -36.37 -24.37 -10.50
CA GLY A 220 -35.16 -24.89 -9.85
C GLY A 220 -33.95 -25.02 -10.78
N GLY A 221 -34.03 -24.48 -12.01
CA GLY A 221 -32.96 -24.53 -13.00
C GLY A 221 -31.90 -23.45 -12.78
N GLU A 222 -30.71 -23.70 -13.32
CA GLU A 222 -29.59 -22.77 -13.33
C GLU A 222 -29.02 -22.61 -14.74
N GLU A 223 -28.49 -21.42 -15.03
CA GLU A 223 -27.63 -21.15 -16.18
C GLU A 223 -26.36 -20.43 -15.72
N THR A 224 -25.26 -20.66 -16.43
CA THR A 224 -23.96 -20.03 -16.17
C THR A 224 -23.42 -19.41 -17.45
N ILE A 225 -22.87 -18.21 -17.35
CA ILE A 225 -22.14 -17.52 -18.41
C ILE A 225 -20.73 -17.24 -17.90
N THR A 226 -19.72 -17.66 -18.67
CA THR A 226 -18.32 -17.30 -18.38
C THR A 226 -17.84 -16.25 -19.36
N LEU A 227 -17.32 -15.14 -18.82
CA LEU A 227 -16.75 -14.02 -19.54
C LEU A 227 -15.23 -13.96 -19.27
N ARG A 228 -14.47 -13.59 -20.30
CA ARG A 228 -13.04 -13.34 -20.20
C ARG A 228 -12.73 -11.94 -20.70
N TYR A 229 -12.04 -11.15 -19.88
CA TYR A 229 -11.57 -9.82 -20.19
C TYR A 229 -10.06 -9.90 -20.41
N ALA A 230 -9.62 -9.69 -21.64
CA ALA A 230 -8.20 -9.72 -22.00
C ALA A 230 -7.70 -8.30 -22.31
N LEU A 231 -6.70 -7.87 -21.55
CA LEU A 231 -6.01 -6.60 -21.71
C LEU A 231 -4.88 -6.74 -22.72
N HIS A 232 -4.71 -5.72 -23.56
CA HIS A 232 -3.61 -5.61 -24.51
C HIS A 232 -3.01 -4.22 -24.45
N GLU A 233 -1.70 -4.14 -24.33
CA GLU A 233 -0.92 -2.93 -24.61
C GLU A 233 0.30 -3.29 -25.45
N GLY A 234 0.51 -2.59 -26.57
CA GLY A 234 1.60 -2.91 -27.50
C GLY A 234 1.83 -1.85 -28.56
N ASP A 235 2.89 -2.03 -29.35
CA ASP A 235 3.17 -1.20 -30.55
C ASP A 235 2.28 -1.60 -31.74
N GLU A 236 1.66 -2.77 -31.66
CA GLU A 236 0.78 -3.32 -32.69
C GLU A 236 -0.65 -3.43 -32.14
N PRO A 237 -1.68 -3.33 -33.01
CA PRO A 237 -3.07 -3.55 -32.62
C PRO A 237 -3.28 -4.92 -31.96
N ALA A 238 -4.26 -5.00 -31.06
CA ALA A 238 -4.59 -6.24 -30.37
C ALA A 238 -4.92 -7.37 -31.37
N PRO A 239 -4.39 -8.59 -31.17
CA PRO A 239 -4.64 -9.71 -32.07
C PRO A 239 -6.13 -10.07 -32.11
N ARG A 240 -6.62 -10.59 -33.24
CA ARG A 240 -8.02 -11.06 -33.34
C ARG A 240 -8.29 -12.22 -32.37
N PRO A 241 -9.52 -12.31 -31.78
CA PRO A 241 -9.82 -13.23 -30.67
C PRO A 241 -9.54 -14.71 -30.99
N GLN A 242 -9.71 -15.13 -32.25
CA GLN A 242 -9.48 -16.52 -32.69
C GLN A 242 -8.00 -16.97 -32.70
N ARG A 243 -7.02 -16.07 -32.52
CA ARG A 243 -5.58 -16.40 -32.53
C ARG A 243 -4.95 -16.50 -31.14
N ALA A 244 -5.65 -16.15 -30.07
CA ALA A 244 -5.16 -16.31 -28.69
C ALA A 244 -5.25 -17.79 -28.28
N ARG A 245 -4.29 -18.61 -28.74
CA ARG A 245 -4.12 -19.98 -28.25
C ARG A 245 -3.91 -19.94 -26.73
N ARG A 246 -4.73 -20.73 -26.02
CA ARG A 246 -4.66 -21.06 -24.59
C ARG A 246 -3.21 -21.35 -24.17
N ARG A 247 -2.47 -20.34 -23.71
CA ARG A 247 -1.34 -20.57 -22.83
C ARG A 247 -1.96 -20.78 -21.46
N LEU A 248 -2.14 -22.05 -21.08
CA LEU A 248 -2.31 -22.42 -19.68
C LEU A 248 -1.09 -21.84 -18.95
N ARG A 249 -1.23 -20.66 -18.34
CA ARG A 249 -0.20 -20.14 -17.44
C ARG A 249 -0.22 -21.03 -16.19
N ARG A 250 0.97 -21.26 -15.64
CA ARG A 250 1.26 -22.09 -14.46
C ARG A 250 0.14 -21.97 -13.42
N ALA A 251 -0.26 -23.10 -12.83
CA ALA A 251 -0.98 -23.11 -11.56
C ALA A 251 -0.20 -22.19 -10.60
N ARG A 252 -0.77 -21.04 -10.27
CA ARG A 252 -0.21 -20.13 -9.27
C ARG A 252 -0.59 -20.67 -7.90
N HIS A 253 0.28 -20.44 -6.92
CA HIS A 253 0.02 -20.87 -5.56
C HIS A 253 -1.27 -20.22 -5.07
N THR A 254 -2.20 -21.05 -4.64
CA THR A 254 -3.37 -20.61 -3.87
C THR A 254 -2.91 -19.77 -2.68
N PRO A 255 -3.77 -18.89 -2.13
CA PRO A 255 -3.43 -18.14 -0.93
C PRO A 255 -2.86 -19.03 0.20
N ASP A 256 -3.39 -20.23 0.36
CA ASP A 256 -2.94 -21.19 1.37
C ASP A 256 -1.57 -21.79 1.06
N GLU A 257 -1.31 -22.19 -0.19
CA GLU A 257 0.02 -22.67 -0.60
C GLU A 257 1.08 -21.57 -0.39
N TRP A 258 0.77 -20.32 -0.74
CA TRP A 258 1.69 -19.19 -0.54
C TRP A 258 2.02 -18.95 0.93
N LEU A 259 1.05 -19.12 1.83
CA LEU A 259 1.24 -19.01 3.27
C LEU A 259 2.07 -20.19 3.82
N GLN A 260 1.80 -21.41 3.37
CA GLN A 260 2.52 -22.62 3.81
C GLN A 260 4.00 -22.63 3.44
N GLU A 261 4.41 -21.89 2.41
CA GLU A 261 5.81 -21.75 2.01
C GLU A 261 6.61 -20.79 2.90
N ARG A 262 5.94 -20.02 3.75
CA ARG A 262 6.50 -18.96 4.60
C ARG A 262 6.42 -19.33 6.09
N THR A 263 6.94 -18.45 6.94
CA THR A 263 6.78 -18.56 8.39
C THR A 263 5.29 -18.50 8.73
N LEU A 264 4.80 -19.51 9.42
CA LEU A 264 3.43 -19.56 9.92
C LEU A 264 3.43 -19.18 11.40
N VAL A 265 2.44 -18.39 11.81
CA VAL A 265 2.20 -18.11 13.22
C VAL A 265 0.76 -18.44 13.52
N GLU A 266 0.56 -19.23 14.57
CA GLU A 266 -0.74 -19.69 15.04
C GLU A 266 -0.81 -19.43 16.56
N THR A 267 -1.89 -18.81 17.03
CA THR A 267 -2.07 -18.47 18.44
C THR A 267 -3.31 -19.15 19.03
N ASP A 268 -3.47 -19.07 20.35
CA ASP A 268 -4.70 -19.46 21.05
C ASP A 268 -5.86 -18.46 20.94
N ASP A 269 -5.73 -17.45 20.07
CA ASP A 269 -6.76 -16.44 19.83
C ASP A 269 -7.15 -16.35 18.35
N GLU A 270 -8.42 -16.66 18.08
CA GLU A 270 -8.97 -16.69 16.71
C GLU A 270 -9.01 -15.33 16.02
N LEU A 271 -9.18 -14.24 16.77
CA LEU A 271 -9.28 -12.90 16.20
C LEU A 271 -7.90 -12.41 15.77
N PHE A 272 -6.88 -12.63 16.60
CA PHE A 272 -5.48 -12.42 16.26
C PHE A 272 -5.12 -13.19 14.98
N ASN A 273 -5.45 -14.48 14.93
CA ASN A 273 -5.14 -15.33 13.79
C ASN A 273 -5.77 -14.79 12.50
N ARG A 274 -7.00 -14.27 12.56
CA ARG A 274 -7.67 -13.64 11.39
C ARG A 274 -6.97 -12.36 10.94
N VAL A 275 -6.64 -11.46 11.87
CA VAL A 275 -5.96 -10.19 11.55
C VAL A 275 -4.59 -10.47 10.96
N LEU A 276 -3.78 -11.34 11.58
CA LEU A 276 -2.46 -11.69 11.05
C LEU A 276 -2.58 -12.36 9.67
N ARG A 277 -3.51 -13.31 9.50
CA ARG A 277 -3.73 -13.96 8.21
C ARG A 277 -4.11 -12.96 7.13
N ARG A 278 -5.01 -12.01 7.43
CA ARG A 278 -5.39 -10.94 6.50
C ARG A 278 -4.19 -10.08 6.12
N SER A 279 -3.39 -9.62 7.10
CA SER A 279 -2.14 -8.89 6.85
C SER A 279 -1.20 -9.63 5.90
N LEU A 280 -0.96 -10.93 6.11
CA LEU A 280 -0.10 -11.72 5.22
C LEU A 280 -0.70 -11.89 3.81
N LEU A 281 -2.01 -12.08 3.70
CA LEU A 281 -2.70 -12.14 2.42
C LEU A 281 -2.71 -10.80 1.68
N ASP A 282 -2.71 -9.68 2.39
CA ASP A 282 -2.53 -8.35 1.81
C ASP A 282 -1.13 -8.14 1.27
N MET A 283 -0.10 -8.60 1.99
CA MET A 283 1.27 -8.61 1.48
C MET A 283 1.40 -9.47 0.22
N ARG A 284 0.74 -10.64 0.16
CA ARG A 284 0.64 -11.45 -1.07
C ARG A 284 -0.03 -10.67 -2.19
N MET A 285 -1.17 -10.05 -1.92
CA MET A 285 -1.94 -9.32 -2.93
C MET A 285 -1.17 -8.10 -3.47
N LEU A 286 -0.39 -7.43 -2.62
CA LEU A 286 0.43 -6.29 -2.99
C LEU A 286 1.77 -6.65 -3.63
N HIS A 287 2.06 -7.94 -3.82
CA HIS A 287 3.17 -8.37 -4.65
C HIS A 287 3.00 -7.87 -6.09
N SER A 288 4.02 -7.17 -6.58
CA SER A 288 4.14 -6.68 -7.96
C SER A 288 5.53 -6.99 -8.48
N ARG A 289 5.71 -6.88 -9.80
CA ARG A 289 6.98 -7.26 -10.45
C ARG A 289 7.51 -6.16 -11.34
N LEU A 290 8.83 -6.01 -11.33
CA LEU A 290 9.58 -5.24 -12.31
C LEU A 290 10.68 -6.13 -12.88
N GLY A 291 10.49 -6.56 -14.13
CA GLY A 291 11.38 -7.54 -14.76
C GLY A 291 11.36 -8.90 -14.04
N SER A 292 12.54 -9.39 -13.63
CA SER A 292 12.70 -10.67 -12.94
C SER A 292 12.41 -10.61 -11.45
N ASP A 293 12.36 -9.43 -10.86
CA ASP A 293 12.32 -9.24 -9.42
C ASP A 293 10.96 -8.70 -8.96
N GLY A 294 10.54 -9.14 -7.77
CA GLY A 294 9.34 -8.69 -7.10
C GLY A 294 9.59 -7.53 -6.13
N TYR A 295 8.52 -6.83 -5.79
CA TYR A 295 8.47 -5.85 -4.71
C TYR A 295 7.04 -5.81 -4.15
N TYR A 296 6.87 -5.18 -2.98
CA TYR A 296 5.53 -4.85 -2.47
C TYR A 296 5.12 -3.48 -2.99
N ALA A 297 4.08 -3.41 -3.83
CA ALA A 297 3.48 -2.15 -4.24
C ALA A 297 2.89 -1.42 -3.02
N ALA A 298 2.91 -0.08 -3.03
CA ALA A 298 2.48 0.71 -1.87
C ALA A 298 1.02 0.43 -1.48
N GLY A 299 0.05 0.70 -2.33
CA GLY A 299 -1.34 0.34 -2.04
C GLY A 299 -2.34 0.68 -3.12
N VAL A 300 -3.50 0.05 -3.04
CA VAL A 300 -4.52 0.09 -4.10
C VAL A 300 -5.66 1.04 -3.69
N PRO A 301 -6.16 1.91 -4.60
CA PRO A 301 -5.78 2.04 -6.01
C PRO A 301 -4.63 3.01 -6.32
N TRP A 302 -4.40 4.02 -5.49
CA TRP A 302 -3.63 5.21 -5.90
C TRP A 302 -2.13 4.98 -6.08
N TYR A 303 -1.59 4.02 -5.34
CA TYR A 303 -0.16 3.80 -5.17
C TYR A 303 0.21 2.36 -5.55
N ALA A 304 -0.54 1.75 -6.48
CA ALA A 304 -0.38 0.35 -6.89
C ALA A 304 0.83 0.13 -7.81
N THR A 305 1.97 0.74 -7.45
CA THR A 305 3.25 0.71 -8.16
C THR A 305 4.41 0.74 -7.16
N LEU A 306 5.65 0.79 -7.66
CA LEU A 306 6.86 0.86 -6.85
C LEU A 306 7.00 2.25 -6.22
N PHE A 307 6.84 2.28 -4.89
CA PHE A 307 7.25 3.38 -4.04
C PHE A 307 8.46 2.94 -3.21
N GLY A 308 9.58 3.64 -3.32
CA GLY A 308 10.84 3.22 -2.71
C GLY A 308 10.73 3.06 -1.21
N ARG A 309 10.30 4.12 -0.51
CA ARG A 309 10.14 4.12 0.95
C ARG A 309 9.15 3.06 1.42
N ASP A 310 7.95 3.01 0.85
CA ASP A 310 6.90 2.06 1.22
C ASP A 310 7.38 0.63 1.07
N SER A 311 8.01 0.31 -0.06
CA SER A 311 8.55 -1.02 -0.34
C SER A 311 9.65 -1.41 0.65
N LEU A 312 10.53 -0.47 1.01
CA LEU A 312 11.61 -0.68 1.98
C LEU A 312 11.08 -0.93 3.40
N ILE A 313 10.10 -0.14 3.84
CA ILE A 313 9.46 -0.32 5.15
C ILE A 313 8.70 -1.64 5.20
N ALA A 314 7.87 -1.91 4.19
CA ALA A 314 7.11 -3.16 4.13
C ALA A 314 8.02 -4.39 4.05
N ALA A 315 9.11 -4.34 3.29
CA ALA A 315 10.10 -5.41 3.25
C ALA A 315 10.80 -5.61 4.60
N THR A 316 11.14 -4.52 5.32
CA THR A 316 11.69 -4.57 6.68
C THR A 316 10.73 -5.28 7.64
N GLN A 317 9.45 -4.88 7.60
CA GLN A 317 8.39 -5.45 8.41
C GLN A 317 8.17 -6.95 8.16
N MET A 318 8.47 -7.41 6.94
CA MET A 318 8.24 -8.78 6.49
C MET A 318 9.45 -9.72 6.58
N LEU A 319 10.61 -9.26 7.06
CA LEU A 319 11.84 -10.08 7.04
C LEU A 319 11.73 -11.44 7.76
N ALA A 320 10.89 -11.56 8.79
CA ALA A 320 10.66 -12.84 9.48
C ALA A 320 9.78 -13.82 8.68
N PHE A 321 9.04 -13.32 7.69
CA PHE A 321 8.03 -14.07 6.94
C PHE A 321 8.41 -14.29 5.48
N ASP A 322 9.03 -13.29 4.84
CA ASP A 322 9.43 -13.29 3.43
C ASP A 322 10.80 -12.61 3.18
N PRO A 323 11.91 -13.11 3.75
CA PRO A 323 13.24 -12.55 3.48
C PRO A 323 13.62 -12.45 1.99
N PRO A 324 13.25 -13.40 1.10
CA PRO A 324 13.53 -13.29 -0.33
C PRO A 324 12.90 -12.06 -1.00
N MET A 325 11.77 -11.54 -0.50
CA MET A 325 11.18 -10.32 -1.03
C MET A 325 12.06 -9.10 -0.76
N ALA A 326 12.66 -8.99 0.43
CA ALA A 326 13.57 -7.90 0.75
C ALA A 326 14.78 -7.86 -0.20
N ALA A 327 15.35 -9.01 -0.54
CA ALA A 327 16.44 -9.08 -1.51
C ALA A 327 16.02 -8.60 -2.90
N GLN A 328 14.83 -8.99 -3.36
CA GLN A 328 14.29 -8.57 -4.66
C GLN A 328 14.00 -7.06 -4.69
N THR A 329 13.35 -6.53 -3.65
CA THR A 329 13.11 -5.08 -3.48
C THR A 329 14.43 -4.29 -3.51
N LEU A 330 15.47 -4.76 -2.81
CA LEU A 330 16.79 -4.12 -2.81
C LEU A 330 17.45 -4.14 -4.20
N ARG A 331 17.31 -5.22 -4.98
CA ARG A 331 17.81 -5.25 -6.37
C ARG A 331 17.07 -4.30 -7.29
N VAL A 332 15.74 -4.28 -7.20
CA VAL A 332 14.88 -3.39 -7.98
C VAL A 332 15.27 -1.93 -7.72
N LEU A 333 15.31 -1.52 -6.45
CA LEU A 333 15.64 -0.14 -6.08
C LEU A 333 17.11 0.20 -6.33
N GLY A 334 18.03 -0.73 -6.08
CA GLY A 334 19.46 -0.56 -6.36
C GLY A 334 19.73 -0.32 -7.85
N GLY A 335 19.06 -1.06 -8.74
CA GLY A 335 19.13 -0.86 -10.19
C GLY A 335 18.47 0.42 -10.69
N LEU A 336 17.77 1.15 -9.81
CA LEU A 336 17.05 2.39 -10.14
C LEU A 336 17.50 3.60 -9.32
N ILE A 337 18.64 3.52 -8.62
CA ILE A 337 19.20 4.70 -7.95
C ILE A 337 19.45 5.83 -8.95
N GLY A 338 19.44 7.07 -8.45
CA GLY A 338 19.81 8.23 -9.23
C GLY A 338 21.25 8.09 -9.72
N THR A 339 21.48 8.44 -10.97
CA THR A 339 22.80 8.40 -11.62
C THR A 339 23.18 9.76 -12.22
N ARG A 340 22.25 10.72 -12.18
CA ARG A 340 22.37 12.05 -12.75
C ARG A 340 21.96 13.08 -11.73
N ASP A 341 22.44 14.30 -11.93
CA ASP A 341 21.90 15.47 -11.28
C ASP A 341 20.80 16.06 -12.18
N ASP A 342 19.54 15.69 -11.93
CA ASP A 342 18.36 16.14 -12.69
C ASP A 342 17.34 16.79 -11.75
N ALA A 343 17.31 18.13 -11.77
CA ALA A 343 16.35 18.91 -10.99
C ALA A 343 14.90 18.61 -11.34
N ALA A 344 14.57 18.25 -12.59
CA ALA A 344 13.19 18.02 -12.99
C ALA A 344 12.57 16.86 -12.22
N HIS A 345 13.35 15.83 -11.93
CA HIS A 345 12.91 14.60 -11.25
C HIS A 345 13.36 14.52 -9.79
N ASP A 346 13.96 15.60 -9.25
CA ASP A 346 14.65 15.60 -7.95
C ASP A 346 15.78 14.54 -7.84
N GLU A 347 16.33 14.10 -9.00
CA GLU A 347 17.34 13.05 -9.09
C GLU A 347 18.72 13.59 -8.71
N GLU A 348 19.41 12.86 -7.84
CA GLU A 348 20.80 13.09 -7.48
C GLU A 348 21.54 11.74 -7.51
N PRO A 349 22.84 11.69 -7.89
CA PRO A 349 23.59 10.44 -7.90
C PRO A 349 23.59 9.77 -6.53
N GLY A 350 23.23 8.48 -6.48
CA GLY A 350 23.14 7.70 -5.24
C GLY A 350 21.80 7.76 -4.51
N LYS A 351 20.87 8.63 -4.92
CA LYS A 351 19.56 8.76 -4.27
C LYS A 351 18.60 7.63 -4.69
N VAL A 352 17.88 7.04 -3.73
CA VAL A 352 16.81 6.07 -4.04
C VAL A 352 15.55 6.83 -4.50
N LEU A 353 14.81 6.27 -5.46
CA LEU A 353 13.58 6.88 -5.95
C LEU A 353 12.47 6.92 -4.89
N HIS A 354 11.61 7.94 -4.99
CA HIS A 354 10.35 8.05 -4.26
C HIS A 354 9.30 7.14 -4.90
N GLU A 355 9.00 7.33 -6.18
CA GLU A 355 8.05 6.50 -6.93
C GLU A 355 8.45 6.30 -8.40
N LEU A 356 8.01 5.18 -8.97
CA LEU A 356 8.11 4.86 -10.39
C LEU A 356 6.71 4.63 -10.95
N ARG A 357 6.36 5.37 -12.00
CA ARG A 357 5.06 5.25 -12.69
C ARG A 357 5.23 4.67 -14.09
N ALA A 358 4.16 4.08 -14.59
CA ALA A 358 4.09 3.48 -15.91
C ALA A 358 3.02 4.15 -16.80
N GLY A 359 2.77 3.56 -17.97
CA GLY A 359 1.70 3.98 -18.86
C GLY A 359 1.99 5.27 -19.66
N GLU A 360 0.91 5.83 -20.21
CA GLU A 360 0.96 6.97 -21.15
C GLU A 360 1.62 8.20 -20.53
N VAL A 361 1.25 8.53 -19.29
CA VAL A 361 1.73 9.73 -18.58
C VAL A 361 3.23 9.67 -18.36
N ALA A 362 3.76 8.50 -17.99
CA ALA A 362 5.20 8.31 -17.81
C ALA A 362 5.96 8.37 -19.15
N ARG A 363 5.44 7.73 -20.21
CA ARG A 363 6.08 7.72 -21.54
C ARG A 363 6.13 9.10 -22.21
N LEU A 364 5.11 9.92 -21.99
CA LEU A 364 5.05 11.29 -22.50
C LEU A 364 5.82 12.29 -21.62
N GLY A 365 6.31 11.88 -20.45
CA GLY A 365 7.02 12.76 -19.52
C GLY A 365 6.17 13.93 -19.02
N LEU A 366 4.86 13.73 -18.84
CA LEU A 366 3.93 14.82 -18.47
C LEU A 366 4.07 15.27 -17.01
N THR A 367 4.76 14.49 -16.19
CA THR A 367 4.96 14.73 -14.77
C THR A 367 6.29 14.14 -14.34
N PRO A 368 7.02 14.78 -13.40
CA PRO A 368 8.24 14.19 -12.85
C PRO A 368 7.96 12.92 -12.03
N LEU A 369 6.71 12.71 -11.60
CA LEU A 369 6.24 11.49 -10.91
C LEU A 369 6.42 10.22 -11.75
N ALA A 370 6.65 10.34 -13.07
CA ALA A 370 7.04 9.24 -13.94
C ALA A 370 8.20 8.42 -13.36
N ARG A 371 9.21 9.11 -12.84
CA ARG A 371 10.39 8.53 -12.18
C ARG A 371 10.93 9.60 -11.24
N TYR A 372 10.43 9.60 -10.01
CA TYR A 372 10.65 10.71 -9.09
C TYR A 372 11.55 10.34 -7.93
N TYR A 373 12.42 11.25 -7.53
CA TYR A 373 13.43 11.06 -6.48
C TYR A 373 13.24 12.01 -5.29
N GLY A 374 12.09 12.67 -5.16
CA GLY A 374 11.77 13.55 -4.03
C GLY A 374 11.52 12.80 -2.72
N THR A 375 12.52 12.08 -2.22
CA THR A 375 12.52 11.38 -0.94
C THR A 375 13.88 11.57 -0.25
N VAL A 376 13.88 12.07 0.99
CA VAL A 376 15.11 12.23 1.79
C VAL A 376 15.43 10.97 2.59
N ASP A 377 14.43 10.13 2.83
CA ASP A 377 14.48 9.00 3.77
C ASP A 377 14.65 7.62 3.12
N ALA A 378 14.28 7.44 1.84
CA ALA A 378 14.40 6.14 1.17
C ALA A 378 15.86 5.65 1.08
N THR A 379 16.81 6.53 0.81
CA THR A 379 18.24 6.18 0.70
C THR A 379 18.79 5.58 2.01
N PRO A 380 18.70 6.23 3.19
CA PRO A 380 19.15 5.60 4.42
C PRO A 380 18.30 4.38 4.84
N LEU A 381 17.00 4.34 4.51
CA LEU A 381 16.15 3.16 4.76
C LEU A 381 16.60 1.93 3.94
N PHE A 382 17.05 2.13 2.70
CA PHE A 382 17.61 1.07 1.86
C PHE A 382 18.79 0.39 2.55
N LEU A 383 19.73 1.21 3.04
CA LEU A 383 20.93 0.74 3.72
C LEU A 383 20.58 0.02 5.03
N CYS A 384 19.56 0.49 5.75
CA CYS A 384 19.03 -0.20 6.93
C CYS A 384 18.49 -1.58 6.59
N LEU A 385 17.64 -1.69 5.55
CA LEU A 385 17.06 -2.96 5.11
C LEU A 385 18.14 -3.94 4.66
N LEU A 386 19.14 -3.50 3.91
CA LEU A 386 20.26 -4.34 3.47
C LEU A 386 20.99 -4.98 4.67
N CYS A 387 21.23 -4.19 5.73
CA CYS A 387 21.83 -4.69 6.96
C CYS A 387 20.92 -5.68 7.70
N GLU A 388 19.61 -5.43 7.76
CA GLU A 388 18.64 -6.36 8.38
C GLU A 388 18.53 -7.66 7.60
N HIS A 389 18.49 -7.58 6.28
CA HIS A 389 18.51 -8.73 5.41
C HIS A 389 19.77 -9.58 5.64
N ALA A 390 20.95 -8.98 5.81
CA ALA A 390 22.18 -9.73 6.13
C ALA A 390 22.06 -10.46 7.48
N ASP A 391 21.44 -9.83 8.49
CA ASP A 391 21.21 -10.44 9.80
C ASP A 391 20.26 -11.64 9.74
N TRP A 392 19.30 -11.67 8.80
CA TRP A 392 18.40 -12.80 8.56
C TRP A 392 18.98 -13.87 7.64
N SER A 393 19.59 -13.47 6.53
CA SER A 393 20.11 -14.38 5.49
C SER A 393 21.45 -15.02 5.85
N GLY A 394 22.18 -14.43 6.82
CA GLY A 394 23.42 -14.96 7.35
C GLY A 394 24.59 -14.96 6.37
N ASN A 395 24.51 -14.17 5.31
CA ASN A 395 25.58 -14.04 4.32
C ASN A 395 25.68 -12.62 3.77
N LEU A 396 26.84 -12.31 3.17
CA LEU A 396 27.15 -11.00 2.58
C LEU A 396 26.95 -10.96 1.06
N ALA A 397 26.32 -11.96 0.44
CA ALA A 397 26.25 -12.05 -1.02
C ALA A 397 25.52 -10.82 -1.62
N LEU A 398 24.37 -10.45 -1.06
CA LEU A 398 23.61 -9.29 -1.53
C LEU A 398 24.34 -7.96 -1.24
N PHE A 399 25.03 -7.85 -0.10
CA PHE A 399 25.84 -6.68 0.21
C PHE A 399 26.99 -6.49 -0.79
N ARG A 400 27.68 -7.58 -1.14
CA ARG A 400 28.75 -7.57 -2.16
C ARG A 400 28.21 -7.29 -3.56
N GLU A 401 27.05 -7.85 -3.88
CA GLU A 401 26.35 -7.61 -5.14
C GLU A 401 26.05 -6.12 -5.33
N LEU A 402 25.52 -5.47 -4.29
CA LEU A 402 25.07 -4.07 -4.31
C LEU A 402 26.12 -3.08 -3.77
N ARG A 403 27.40 -3.48 -3.68
CA ARG A 403 28.42 -2.68 -2.99
C ARG A 403 28.64 -1.32 -3.68
N GLY A 404 28.57 -1.27 -5.02
CA GLY A 404 28.72 -0.02 -5.76
C GLY A 404 27.58 0.96 -5.47
N GLU A 405 26.35 0.44 -5.41
CA GLU A 405 25.16 1.21 -5.06
C GLU A 405 25.21 1.69 -3.61
N VAL A 406 25.69 0.86 -2.68
CA VAL A 406 25.91 1.25 -1.27
C VAL A 406 26.88 2.43 -1.16
N GLU A 407 28.02 2.39 -1.85
CA GLU A 407 28.98 3.49 -1.82
C GLU A 407 28.40 4.76 -2.47
N ALA A 408 27.62 4.64 -3.55
CA ALA A 408 26.94 5.77 -4.15
C ALA A 408 25.91 6.41 -3.20
N MET A 409 25.15 5.59 -2.47
CA MET A 409 24.19 6.08 -1.46
C MET A 409 24.88 6.77 -0.30
N LEU A 410 26.01 6.23 0.20
CA LEU A 410 26.81 6.88 1.23
C LEU A 410 27.38 8.21 0.72
N GLY A 411 27.87 8.25 -0.53
CA GLY A 411 28.32 9.47 -1.19
C GLY A 411 27.21 10.51 -1.37
N TRP A 412 25.96 10.09 -1.57
CA TRP A 412 24.81 10.99 -1.55
C TRP A 412 24.57 11.56 -0.15
N ILE A 413 24.54 10.70 0.88
CA ILE A 413 24.29 11.09 2.28
C ILE A 413 25.32 12.12 2.76
N ASP A 414 26.59 11.94 2.41
CA ASP A 414 27.70 12.80 2.86
C ASP A 414 28.02 13.95 1.91
N GLY A 415 27.28 14.08 0.81
CA GLY A 415 27.48 15.08 -0.22
C GLY A 415 26.17 15.78 -0.56
N PRO A 416 25.55 15.52 -1.73
CA PRO A 416 24.33 16.23 -2.15
C PRO A 416 23.15 16.21 -1.15
N GLY A 417 23.05 15.22 -0.27
CA GLY A 417 22.04 15.15 0.77
C GLY A 417 22.26 16.12 1.93
N ASP A 418 23.48 16.58 2.15
CA ASP A 418 23.90 17.56 3.16
C ASP A 418 24.27 18.87 2.44
N ARG A 419 23.26 19.67 2.09
CA ARG A 419 23.42 20.72 1.06
C ARG A 419 24.25 21.90 1.56
N ASP A 420 24.18 22.19 2.85
CA ASP A 420 24.94 23.25 3.51
C ASP A 420 26.25 22.76 4.18
N GLY A 421 26.47 21.45 4.24
CA GLY A 421 27.66 20.83 4.80
C GLY A 421 27.70 20.81 6.32
N ASP A 422 26.56 21.03 6.99
CA ASP A 422 26.45 21.02 8.45
C ASP A 422 26.38 19.60 9.03
N GLY A 423 26.27 18.57 8.17
CA GLY A 423 26.22 17.15 8.51
C GLY A 423 24.81 16.62 8.77
N LEU A 424 23.77 17.32 8.32
CA LEU A 424 22.37 16.90 8.38
C LEU A 424 21.82 16.70 6.97
N LEU A 425 21.00 15.66 6.81
CA LEU A 425 20.25 15.46 5.58
C LEU A 425 19.15 16.52 5.45
N GLU A 426 19.13 17.18 4.31
CA GLU A 426 18.18 18.24 3.98
C GLU A 426 17.46 17.94 2.68
N TYR A 427 16.28 18.50 2.52
CA TYR A 427 15.61 18.54 1.23
C TYR A 427 15.01 19.90 0.91
N SER A 428 14.98 20.17 -0.39
CA SER A 428 14.18 21.21 -1.01
C SER A 428 13.66 20.64 -2.32
N GLN A 429 12.41 20.92 -2.66
CA GLN A 429 11.88 20.57 -3.98
C GLN A 429 12.74 21.24 -5.07
N ARG A 430 13.34 20.43 -5.94
CA ARG A 430 14.12 20.88 -7.10
C ARG A 430 13.27 20.87 -8.37
N ALA A 431 12.28 19.98 -8.44
CA ALA A 431 11.30 19.97 -9.52
C ALA A 431 10.54 21.30 -9.56
N LYS A 432 9.95 21.62 -10.72
CA LYS A 432 9.17 22.86 -10.88
C LYS A 432 8.09 22.94 -9.78
N PRO A 433 7.89 24.10 -9.12
CA PRO A 433 6.86 24.25 -8.09
C PRO A 433 5.50 23.74 -8.56
N GLY A 434 4.85 22.95 -7.71
CA GLY A 434 3.56 22.30 -8.00
C GLY A 434 3.61 21.08 -8.92
N SER A 435 4.79 20.60 -9.33
CA SER A 435 4.93 19.35 -10.11
C SER A 435 5.57 18.19 -9.35
N GLY A 436 6.25 18.48 -8.23
CA GLY A 436 6.86 17.50 -7.33
C GLY A 436 6.46 17.76 -5.89
N LEU A 437 7.03 17.00 -4.96
CA LEU A 437 6.68 17.04 -3.55
C LEU A 437 7.42 18.16 -2.82
N ARG A 438 6.65 18.97 -2.08
CA ARG A 438 7.19 19.97 -1.16
C ARG A 438 7.93 19.31 -0.01
N ASN A 439 7.30 18.31 0.63
CA ASN A 439 7.85 17.56 1.75
C ASN A 439 8.35 16.20 1.26
N GLN A 440 9.61 15.86 1.54
CA GLN A 440 10.26 14.64 1.01
C GLN A 440 10.53 13.58 2.10
N GLY A 441 10.04 13.77 3.33
CA GLY A 441 10.01 12.72 4.36
C GLY A 441 8.75 11.86 4.26
N TRP A 442 8.54 10.94 5.19
CA TRP A 442 7.37 10.06 5.17
C TRP A 442 6.03 10.80 5.27
N LYS A 443 6.01 11.93 5.97
CA LYS A 443 4.89 12.89 5.96
C LYS A 443 5.01 13.82 4.74
N ASP A 444 4.74 13.30 3.56
CA ASP A 444 5.00 13.97 2.27
C ASP A 444 3.85 14.85 1.73
N SER A 445 2.74 15.00 2.47
CA SER A 445 1.74 16.02 2.12
C SER A 445 2.29 17.42 2.38
N ASP A 446 1.85 18.42 1.61
CA ASP A 446 2.30 19.82 1.74
C ASP A 446 2.21 20.39 3.17
N GLU A 447 1.17 20.03 3.91
CA GLU A 447 0.95 20.46 5.30
C GLU A 447 1.54 19.49 6.34
N GLY A 448 2.31 18.48 5.93
CA GLY A 448 2.75 17.41 6.83
C GLY A 448 3.82 17.82 7.85
N ILE A 449 4.53 18.93 7.60
CA ILE A 449 5.66 19.40 8.40
C ILE A 449 5.41 20.86 8.82
N LEU A 450 4.93 21.05 10.06
CA LEU A 450 4.46 22.33 10.57
C LEU A 450 5.32 22.85 11.74
N ASP A 451 5.31 24.16 11.95
CA ASP A 451 5.76 24.81 13.17
C ASP A 451 4.69 24.79 14.28
N GLU A 452 5.01 25.33 15.45
CA GLU A 452 4.09 25.43 16.60
C GLU A 452 2.86 26.32 16.37
N HIS A 453 2.85 27.10 15.30
CA HIS A 453 1.74 27.96 14.89
C HIS A 453 0.88 27.30 13.80
N GLY A 454 1.22 26.08 13.39
CA GLY A 454 0.52 25.34 12.33
C GLY A 454 0.90 25.80 10.93
N ALA A 455 1.96 26.58 10.77
CA ALA A 455 2.46 27.00 9.47
C ALA A 455 3.51 26.00 8.94
N PRO A 456 3.51 25.67 7.64
CA PRO A 456 4.53 24.79 7.06
C PRO A 456 5.96 25.34 7.25
N LEU A 457 6.92 24.46 7.60
CA LEU A 457 8.34 24.83 7.64
C LEU A 457 8.86 25.14 6.24
N GLU A 458 9.61 26.22 6.08
CA GLU A 458 10.16 26.61 4.77
C GLU A 458 11.48 25.88 4.44
N PRO A 459 11.67 25.40 3.20
CA PRO A 459 12.86 24.65 2.80
C PRO A 459 14.13 25.51 2.63
N PRO A 460 15.34 24.94 2.80
CA PRO A 460 15.62 23.52 3.05
C PRO A 460 15.15 23.05 4.42
N ILE A 461 14.63 21.81 4.45
CA ILE A 461 14.12 21.19 5.67
C ILE A 461 15.02 20.03 6.08
N ALA A 462 15.47 20.05 7.33
CA ALA A 462 16.15 18.92 7.97
C ALA A 462 15.18 18.20 8.91
N LEU A 463 14.79 16.97 8.57
CA LEU A 463 13.87 16.15 9.39
C LEU A 463 14.61 15.22 10.34
N ILE A 464 14.10 15.08 11.56
CA ILE A 464 14.75 14.31 12.61
C ILE A 464 14.83 12.80 12.29
N GLU A 465 13.80 12.22 11.68
CA GLU A 465 13.77 10.80 11.35
C GLU A 465 14.76 10.41 10.25
N ALA A 466 15.00 11.29 9.27
CA ALA A 466 15.96 11.04 8.21
C ALA A 466 17.39 10.91 8.77
N GLN A 467 17.73 11.76 9.75
CA GLN A 467 19.02 11.68 10.46
C GLN A 467 19.13 10.40 11.26
N ALA A 468 18.05 10.00 11.94
CA ALA A 468 17.99 8.76 12.70
C ALA A 468 18.22 7.53 11.80
N TYR A 469 17.67 7.54 10.58
CA TYR A 469 17.88 6.48 9.60
C TYR A 469 19.32 6.46 9.10
N ALA A 470 19.91 7.60 8.75
CA ALA A 470 21.31 7.69 8.33
C ALA A 470 22.26 7.20 9.42
N LEU A 471 22.01 7.61 10.67
CA LEU A 471 22.73 7.13 11.85
C LEU A 471 22.67 5.60 11.97
N ARG A 472 21.46 5.03 11.89
CA ARG A 472 21.24 3.59 11.97
C ARG A 472 21.96 2.86 10.82
N ALA A 473 21.84 3.38 9.61
CA ALA A 473 22.46 2.81 8.41
C ALA A 473 23.98 2.73 8.58
N LYS A 474 24.64 3.86 8.88
CA LYS A 474 26.10 3.92 9.04
C LYS A 474 26.62 2.99 10.14
N ARG A 475 25.99 2.99 11.31
CA ARG A 475 26.35 2.09 12.43
C ARG A 475 26.31 0.61 12.03
N ARG A 476 25.36 0.24 11.18
CA ARG A 476 25.16 -1.17 10.81
C ARG A 476 25.97 -1.58 9.60
N LEU A 477 26.13 -0.70 8.63
CA LEU A 477 27.02 -0.91 7.49
C LEU A 477 28.46 -1.10 7.95
N ALA A 478 28.92 -0.37 8.98
CA ALA A 478 30.25 -0.57 9.55
C ALA A 478 30.53 -2.03 9.89
N ARG A 479 29.54 -2.76 10.42
CA ARG A 479 29.67 -4.20 10.68
C ARG A 479 29.81 -5.01 9.39
N LEU A 480 29.04 -4.69 8.34
CA LEU A 480 29.12 -5.41 7.07
C LEU A 480 30.45 -5.17 6.37
N PHE A 481 30.94 -3.93 6.31
CA PHE A 481 32.27 -3.59 5.78
C PHE A 481 33.38 -4.31 6.54
N ALA A 482 33.36 -4.29 7.88
CA ALA A 482 34.34 -5.03 8.68
C ALA A 482 34.30 -6.55 8.40
N LEU A 483 33.10 -7.15 8.29
CA LEU A 483 32.95 -8.57 7.96
C LEU A 483 33.36 -8.89 6.51
N ASP A 484 33.32 -7.91 5.62
CA ASP A 484 33.79 -8.02 4.24
C ASP A 484 35.31 -7.78 4.10
N GLY A 485 35.99 -7.40 5.18
CA GLY A 485 37.43 -7.17 5.24
C GLY A 485 37.87 -5.72 5.06
N ASP A 486 36.93 -4.77 5.07
CA ASP A 486 37.18 -3.33 4.95
C ASP A 486 37.05 -2.64 6.32
N GLU A 487 38.07 -2.83 7.16
CA GLU A 487 38.09 -2.27 8.52
C GLU A 487 38.21 -0.74 8.52
N GLU A 488 38.87 -0.15 7.53
CA GLU A 488 39.04 1.30 7.41
C GLU A 488 37.69 1.97 7.18
N ARG A 489 36.92 1.51 6.18
CA ARG A 489 35.58 2.04 5.92
C ARG A 489 34.63 1.83 7.10
N ALA A 490 34.77 0.71 7.82
CA ALA A 490 34.00 0.46 9.02
C ALA A 490 34.26 1.49 10.13
N VAL A 491 35.52 1.87 10.35
CA VAL A 491 35.89 2.90 11.34
C VAL A 491 35.37 4.28 10.93
N GLU A 492 35.48 4.64 9.66
CA GLU A 492 34.93 5.90 9.12
C GLU A 492 33.42 6.01 9.38
N LEU A 493 32.66 4.97 9.01
CA LEU A 493 31.20 4.94 9.20
C LEU A 493 30.80 5.05 10.67
N LEU A 494 31.57 4.46 11.59
CA LEU A 494 31.32 4.61 13.04
C LEU A 494 31.61 6.03 13.53
N SER A 495 32.64 6.68 13.01
CA SER A 495 32.97 8.08 13.31
C SER A 495 31.89 9.03 12.80
N GLU A 496 31.48 8.87 11.54
CA GLU A 496 30.39 9.65 10.94
C GLU A 496 29.08 9.45 11.70
N ALA A 497 28.76 8.21 12.08
CA ALA A 497 27.60 7.91 12.92
C ALA A 497 27.70 8.60 14.30
N ALA A 498 28.86 8.61 14.95
CA ALA A 498 29.02 9.33 16.22
C ALA A 498 28.73 10.83 16.04
N ALA A 499 29.22 11.42 14.95
CA ALA A 499 29.01 12.82 14.63
C ALA A 499 27.54 13.16 14.31
N ILE A 500 26.78 12.28 13.65
CA ILE A 500 25.32 12.46 13.50
C ILE A 500 24.65 12.42 14.87
N SER A 501 25.02 11.46 15.73
CA SER A 501 24.46 11.30 17.07
C SER A 501 24.61 12.56 17.93
N GLU A 502 25.74 13.25 17.83
CA GLU A 502 25.97 14.53 18.52
C GLU A 502 25.06 15.65 17.99
N ARG A 503 24.87 15.70 16.66
CA ARG A 503 24.02 16.70 16.01
C ARG A 503 22.53 16.54 16.33
N LEU A 504 22.07 15.32 16.63
CA LEU A 504 20.68 15.09 17.06
C LEU A 504 20.31 15.93 18.29
N GLU A 505 21.27 16.28 19.16
CA GLU A 505 20.99 17.15 20.31
C GLU A 505 20.55 18.56 19.92
N ARG A 506 20.82 19.03 18.70
CA ARG A 506 20.27 20.30 18.18
C ARG A 506 18.74 20.28 18.13
N PHE A 507 18.14 19.11 17.86
CA PHE A 507 16.69 18.95 17.76
C PHE A 507 16.01 18.83 19.13
N TRP A 508 16.77 18.64 20.21
CA TRP A 508 16.19 18.53 21.55
C TRP A 508 15.63 19.88 22.01
N LEU A 509 14.40 19.89 22.51
CA LEU A 509 13.75 21.09 23.06
C LEU A 509 13.68 20.97 24.59
N PRO A 510 14.62 21.57 25.36
CA PRO A 510 14.70 21.39 26.81
C PRO A 510 13.44 21.76 27.55
N GLU A 511 12.82 22.88 27.17
CA GLU A 511 11.60 23.41 27.82
C GLU A 511 10.36 22.58 27.51
N ARG A 512 10.42 21.73 26.48
CA ARG A 512 9.31 20.87 26.05
C ARG A 512 9.49 19.41 26.48
N GLY A 513 10.73 18.96 26.64
CA GLY A 513 11.05 17.59 27.03
C GLY A 513 10.90 16.56 25.90
N TYR A 514 10.99 16.99 24.64
CA TYR A 514 10.96 16.12 23.46
C TYR A 514 11.80 16.70 22.31
N TYR A 515 11.96 15.93 21.22
CA TYR A 515 12.66 16.38 20.02
C TYR A 515 11.71 17.08 19.04
N SER A 516 12.22 18.13 18.39
CA SER A 516 11.60 18.77 17.24
C SER A 516 11.46 17.80 16.07
N MET A 517 10.40 17.96 15.27
CA MET A 517 10.27 17.22 14.02
C MET A 517 11.29 17.65 12.95
N GLY A 518 11.77 18.89 12.99
CA GLY A 518 12.73 19.40 12.03
C GLY A 518 13.01 20.89 12.10
N PHE A 519 13.96 21.33 11.28
CA PHE A 519 14.30 22.73 11.04
C PHE A 519 13.89 23.14 9.63
N GLY A 520 13.47 24.39 9.48
CA GLY A 520 13.40 25.05 8.17
C GLY A 520 14.62 25.94 7.89
N ALA A 521 14.56 26.67 6.79
CA ALA A 521 15.62 27.56 6.31
C ALA A 521 16.05 28.66 7.28
N ASP A 522 15.17 29.06 8.20
CA ASP A 522 15.46 30.06 9.22
C ASP A 522 16.25 29.50 10.42
N GLY A 523 16.54 28.19 10.40
CA GLY A 523 17.25 27.46 11.45
C GLY A 523 16.46 27.30 12.74
N ARG A 524 15.19 27.70 12.79
CA ARG A 524 14.35 27.54 13.98
C ARG A 524 13.75 26.13 14.01
N PRO A 525 13.82 25.41 15.16
CA PRO A 525 13.17 24.12 15.29
C PRO A 525 11.66 24.30 15.36
N SER A 526 10.90 23.42 14.72
CA SER A 526 9.47 23.29 15.01
C SER A 526 9.28 22.84 16.46
N ALA A 527 8.48 23.58 17.23
CA ALA A 527 8.15 23.18 18.60
C ALA A 527 6.86 22.33 18.72
N ALA A 528 6.24 21.98 17.59
CA ALA A 528 5.05 21.15 17.56
C ALA A 528 5.36 19.70 18.00
N LEU A 529 4.51 19.12 18.84
CA LEU A 529 4.62 17.73 19.26
C LEU A 529 4.10 16.78 18.15
N ALA A 530 5.01 16.03 17.53
CA ALA A 530 4.70 15.12 16.44
C ALA A 530 5.34 13.72 16.63
N SER A 531 4.86 12.74 15.86
CA SER A 531 5.31 11.34 15.94
C SER A 531 6.75 11.10 15.45
N ASN A 532 7.32 12.02 14.65
CA ASN A 532 8.64 11.90 14.01
C ASN A 532 9.75 11.46 14.98
N GLN A 533 9.76 12.02 16.19
CA GLN A 533 10.73 11.68 17.24
C GLN A 533 10.72 10.19 17.62
N GLY A 534 9.60 9.48 17.44
CA GLY A 534 9.50 8.06 17.73
C GLY A 534 10.40 7.20 16.84
N HIS A 535 10.78 7.70 15.66
CA HIS A 535 11.73 7.02 14.78
C HIS A 535 13.17 7.04 15.32
N LEU A 536 13.49 7.95 16.26
CA LEU A 536 14.75 7.92 17.01
C LEU A 536 14.84 6.66 17.89
N LEU A 537 13.72 6.20 18.44
CA LEU A 537 13.65 4.94 19.20
C LEU A 537 13.87 3.75 18.27
N TRP A 538 13.23 3.74 17.09
CA TRP A 538 13.40 2.67 16.10
C TRP A 538 14.87 2.56 15.65
N ALA A 539 15.50 3.71 15.40
CA ALA A 539 16.91 3.81 15.06
C ALA A 539 17.86 3.36 16.19
N ALA A 540 17.38 3.32 17.44
CA ALA A 540 18.20 3.29 18.66
C ALA A 540 19.24 4.41 18.66
N ALA A 541 18.76 5.62 18.38
CA ALA A 541 19.55 6.84 18.33
C ALA A 541 19.72 7.50 19.72
N LEU A 542 18.92 7.11 20.71
CA LEU A 542 18.79 7.86 21.97
C LEU A 542 19.46 7.16 23.15
N PRO A 543 20.04 7.92 24.09
CA PRO A 543 20.30 7.43 25.44
C PRO A 543 18.99 7.18 26.20
N GLN A 544 19.05 6.43 27.30
CA GLN A 544 17.86 5.88 27.96
C GLN A 544 16.94 6.95 28.60
N ASP A 545 17.52 8.03 29.11
CA ASP A 545 16.80 9.18 29.66
C ASP A 545 16.02 9.94 28.57
N ARG A 546 16.66 10.22 27.42
CA ARG A 546 15.98 10.80 26.24
C ARG A 546 14.90 9.88 25.69
N ALA A 547 15.18 8.57 25.62
CA ALA A 547 14.19 7.58 25.19
C ALA A 547 12.96 7.55 26.11
N ARG A 548 13.14 7.74 27.43
CA ARG A 548 12.04 7.84 28.39
C ARG A 548 11.18 9.08 28.15
N ALA A 549 11.81 10.23 27.89
CA ALA A 549 11.10 11.47 27.63
C ALA A 549 10.29 11.39 26.31
N VAL A 550 10.89 10.84 25.25
CA VAL A 550 10.19 10.59 23.98
C VAL A 550 9.02 9.63 24.18
N ARG A 551 9.19 8.55 24.96
CA ARG A 551 8.09 7.66 25.34
C ARG A 551 6.96 8.45 26.03
N ASP A 552 7.29 9.27 27.04
CA ASP A 552 6.28 10.03 27.79
C ASP A 552 5.49 10.98 26.88
N ALA A 553 6.15 11.61 25.92
CA ALA A 553 5.48 12.48 24.94
C ALA A 553 4.55 11.68 24.00
N LEU A 554 5.03 10.56 23.43
CA LEU A 554 4.28 9.74 22.48
C LEU A 554 3.11 8.98 23.14
N MET A 555 3.26 8.58 24.40
CA MET A 555 2.23 7.86 25.16
C MET A 555 1.28 8.79 25.93
N SER A 556 1.41 10.11 25.77
CA SER A 556 0.47 11.10 26.32
C SER A 556 -0.91 10.98 25.66
N ASP A 557 -1.97 11.45 26.33
CA ASP A 557 -3.34 11.45 25.80
C ASP A 557 -3.46 12.24 24.48
N ALA A 558 -2.60 13.26 24.31
CA ALA A 558 -2.57 14.08 23.10
C ALA A 558 -2.02 13.32 21.88
N MET A 559 -1.10 12.37 22.07
CA MET A 559 -0.47 11.61 20.99
C MET A 559 -1.06 10.20 20.83
N PHE A 560 -1.26 9.46 21.92
CA PHE A 560 -1.82 8.11 21.87
C PHE A 560 -3.35 8.17 21.97
N SER A 561 -4.01 8.03 20.82
CA SER A 561 -5.49 8.07 20.70
C SER A 561 -6.20 6.90 21.38
N GLY A 562 -5.47 5.88 21.82
CA GLY A 562 -6.02 4.57 22.20
C GLY A 562 -6.15 3.60 21.03
N TRP A 563 -6.09 4.08 19.77
CA TRP A 563 -6.03 3.22 18.57
C TRP A 563 -4.62 3.14 17.97
N GLY A 564 -3.79 4.13 18.25
CA GLY A 564 -2.40 4.24 17.81
C GLY A 564 -1.86 5.65 18.05
N ILE A 565 -0.67 5.92 17.53
CA ILE A 565 0.01 7.22 17.71
C ILE A 565 -0.45 8.16 16.60
N ARG A 566 -0.95 9.34 16.97
CA ARG A 566 -1.32 10.41 16.04
C ARG A 566 -0.07 11.01 15.41
N THR A 567 -0.17 11.48 14.17
CA THR A 567 0.97 12.15 13.50
C THR A 567 1.32 13.49 14.13
N LEU A 568 0.34 14.19 14.67
CA LEU A 568 0.45 15.49 15.34
C LEU A 568 -0.43 15.47 16.60
N ALA A 569 0.06 16.04 17.69
CA ALA A 569 -0.63 15.99 18.97
C ALA A 569 -1.92 16.80 18.97
N GLU A 570 -2.94 16.27 19.65
CA GLU A 570 -4.14 17.02 19.97
C GLU A 570 -3.79 18.28 20.79
N GLY A 571 -4.26 19.44 20.32
CA GLY A 571 -3.98 20.75 20.92
C GLY A 571 -2.88 21.56 20.23
N GLU A 572 -2.12 20.96 19.31
CA GLU A 572 -1.22 21.70 18.42
C GLU A 572 -2.04 22.53 17.41
N ALA A 573 -1.50 23.68 16.99
CA ALA A 573 -2.24 24.63 16.14
C ALA A 573 -2.68 24.03 14.79
N GLY A 574 -1.86 23.13 14.22
CA GLY A 574 -2.18 22.42 12.98
C GLY A 574 -2.98 21.13 13.14
N TYR A 575 -3.40 20.78 14.36
CA TYR A 575 -4.07 19.51 14.63
C TYR A 575 -5.43 19.40 13.92
N ASN A 576 -5.57 18.31 13.15
CA ASN A 576 -6.81 17.90 12.52
C ASN A 576 -6.91 16.37 12.53
N PRO A 577 -7.84 15.76 13.29
CA PRO A 577 -7.97 14.30 13.38
C PRO A 577 -8.36 13.65 12.04
N VAL A 578 -8.87 14.40 11.08
CA VAL A 578 -9.20 13.93 9.73
C VAL A 578 -8.27 14.53 8.66
N GLY A 579 -7.15 15.14 9.04
CA GLY A 579 -6.14 15.64 8.11
C GLY A 579 -5.03 14.61 7.87
N TYR A 580 -4.65 14.41 6.61
CA TYR A 580 -3.81 13.27 6.14
C TYR A 580 -2.54 13.00 6.96
N HIS A 581 -1.79 14.05 7.32
CA HIS A 581 -0.64 13.98 8.23
C HIS A 581 -0.77 14.92 9.44
N LEU A 582 -1.98 15.37 9.77
CA LEU A 582 -2.25 16.43 10.74
C LEU A 582 -2.86 15.93 12.06
N GLY A 583 -2.90 14.63 12.29
CA GLY A 583 -3.52 14.06 13.49
C GLY A 583 -4.08 12.66 13.30
N THR A 584 -4.17 12.18 12.05
CA THR A 584 -4.51 10.79 11.73
C THR A 584 -3.52 9.81 12.35
N VAL A 585 -3.91 8.53 12.40
CA VAL A 585 -3.10 7.44 12.90
C VAL A 585 -2.68 6.55 11.73
N TRP A 586 -1.37 6.34 11.61
CA TRP A 586 -0.76 5.51 10.58
C TRP A 586 -0.22 4.22 11.22
N PRO A 587 -0.68 3.03 10.80
CA PRO A 587 -0.23 1.78 11.40
C PRO A 587 1.26 1.52 11.28
N HIS A 588 1.89 1.91 10.17
CA HIS A 588 3.32 1.70 9.96
C HIS A 588 4.17 2.52 10.94
N ASP A 589 3.85 3.82 11.11
CA ASP A 589 4.49 4.75 12.05
C ASP A 589 4.34 4.21 13.47
N THR A 590 3.10 3.91 13.86
CA THR A 590 2.77 3.33 15.17
C THR A 590 3.54 2.03 15.46
N ALA A 591 3.68 1.14 14.47
CA ALA A 591 4.43 -0.11 14.62
C ALA A 591 5.95 0.10 14.71
N MET A 592 6.51 1.05 13.96
CA MET A 592 7.93 1.42 14.07
C MET A 592 8.25 2.01 15.44
N ILE A 593 7.38 2.89 15.95
CA ILE A 593 7.47 3.45 17.30
C ILE A 593 7.42 2.35 18.36
N ALA A 594 6.44 1.45 18.27
CA ALA A 594 6.30 0.33 19.20
C ALA A 594 7.55 -0.55 19.23
N PHE A 595 8.11 -0.90 18.06
CA PHE A 595 9.38 -1.62 17.98
C PHE A 595 10.51 -0.87 18.72
N GLY A 596 10.62 0.43 18.50
CA GLY A 596 11.59 1.29 19.17
C GLY A 596 11.41 1.29 20.69
N LEU A 597 10.19 1.52 21.17
CA LEU A 597 9.83 1.48 22.60
C LEU A 597 10.29 0.17 23.25
N ARG A 598 9.98 -0.95 22.61
CA ARG A 598 10.38 -2.27 23.07
C ARG A 598 11.90 -2.44 23.12
N LYS A 599 12.61 -1.97 22.09
CA LYS A 599 14.09 -2.01 22.04
C LYS A 599 14.73 -1.26 23.21
N HIS A 600 14.08 -0.19 23.68
CA HIS A 600 14.48 0.61 24.84
C HIS A 600 13.95 0.12 26.19
N GLY A 601 13.26 -1.02 26.25
CA GLY A 601 12.80 -1.60 27.52
C GLY A 601 11.38 -1.25 27.93
N PHE A 602 10.64 -0.51 27.11
CA PHE A 602 9.27 -0.09 27.39
C PHE A 602 8.26 -1.14 26.91
N ASP A 603 8.33 -2.34 27.49
CA ASP A 603 7.57 -3.51 27.04
C ASP A 603 6.06 -3.38 27.26
N GLU A 604 5.63 -2.65 28.29
CA GLU A 604 4.22 -2.38 28.56
C GLU A 604 3.61 -1.42 27.53
N ASP A 605 4.33 -0.36 27.17
CA ASP A 605 3.89 0.59 26.13
C ASP A 605 3.84 -0.08 24.76
N PHE A 606 4.82 -0.93 24.45
CA PHE A 606 4.78 -1.80 23.27
C PHE A 606 3.52 -2.68 23.25
N ALA A 607 3.22 -3.37 24.36
CA ALA A 607 2.06 -4.25 24.43
C ALA A 607 0.74 -3.48 24.26
N ARG A 608 0.62 -2.28 24.85
CA ARG A 608 -0.55 -1.40 24.68
C ARG A 608 -0.77 -0.99 23.22
N ILE A 609 0.28 -0.58 22.52
CA ILE A 609 0.18 -0.23 21.10
C ILE A 609 -0.16 -1.45 20.25
N PHE A 610 0.45 -2.60 20.54
CA PHE A 610 0.19 -3.82 19.81
C PHE A 610 -1.27 -4.28 19.96
N GLU A 611 -1.81 -4.24 21.18
CA GLU A 611 -3.24 -4.47 21.46
C GLU A 611 -4.11 -3.49 20.68
N ALA A 612 -3.79 -2.19 20.70
CA ALA A 612 -4.55 -1.17 20.00
C ALA A 612 -4.62 -1.38 18.48
N LEU A 613 -3.51 -1.73 17.83
CA LEU A 613 -3.50 -1.99 16.38
C LEU A 613 -4.16 -3.32 16.00
N LEU A 614 -4.06 -4.36 16.83
CA LEU A 614 -4.81 -5.60 16.63
C LEU A 614 -6.32 -5.37 16.72
N GLU A 615 -6.77 -4.59 17.71
CA GLU A 615 -8.17 -4.21 17.85
C GLU A 615 -8.64 -3.30 16.70
N ALA A 616 -7.80 -2.38 16.24
CA ALA A 616 -8.11 -1.56 15.06
C ALA A 616 -8.29 -2.42 13.81
N GLY A 617 -7.39 -3.38 13.58
CA GLY A 617 -7.52 -4.35 12.49
C GLY A 617 -8.77 -5.22 12.63
N SER A 618 -9.12 -5.59 13.86
CA SER A 618 -10.32 -6.40 14.17
C SER A 618 -11.64 -5.68 13.89
N ASN A 619 -11.66 -4.36 14.06
CA ASN A 619 -12.81 -3.51 13.74
C ASN A 619 -12.85 -3.09 12.26
N SER A 620 -11.77 -3.30 11.53
CA SER A 620 -11.69 -2.96 10.11
C SER A 620 -12.36 -4.04 9.28
N GLU A 621 -13.03 -3.63 8.21
CA GLU A 621 -13.72 -4.58 7.35
C GLU A 621 -12.75 -5.63 6.77
N GLY A 622 -13.16 -6.91 6.83
CA GLY A 622 -12.33 -8.01 6.36
C GLY A 622 -11.06 -8.23 7.16
N TYR A 623 -10.95 -7.66 8.37
CA TYR A 623 -9.77 -7.67 9.25
C TYR A 623 -8.56 -6.92 8.67
N ARG A 624 -8.81 -6.00 7.74
CA ARG A 624 -7.80 -5.36 6.90
C ARG A 624 -7.48 -3.97 7.39
N LEU A 625 -6.30 -3.83 7.99
CA LEU A 625 -5.81 -2.54 8.47
C LEU A 625 -5.62 -1.57 7.27
N PRO A 626 -6.25 -0.38 7.29
CA PRO A 626 -6.14 0.59 6.21
C PRO A 626 -4.79 1.32 6.25
N GLU A 627 -4.47 2.05 5.18
CA GLU A 627 -3.31 2.96 5.11
C GLU A 627 -3.20 3.88 6.34
N LEU A 628 -4.33 4.50 6.70
CA LEU A 628 -4.51 5.38 7.85
C LEU A 628 -5.98 5.39 8.28
N PHE A 629 -6.23 5.85 9.50
CA PHE A 629 -7.56 6.17 10.01
C PHE A 629 -7.55 7.47 10.82
N ALA A 630 -8.73 8.05 11.07
CA ALA A 630 -8.82 9.33 11.75
C ALA A 630 -8.32 9.27 13.20
N GLY A 631 -7.74 10.37 13.67
CA GLY A 631 -7.12 10.55 14.98
C GLY A 631 -8.07 10.71 16.15
N PHE A 632 -9.35 10.41 16.00
CA PHE A 632 -10.29 10.52 17.11
C PHE A 632 -9.92 9.54 18.24
N SER A 633 -10.16 9.97 19.47
CA SER A 633 -9.81 9.15 20.64
C SER A 633 -10.75 7.96 20.77
N ARG A 634 -10.25 6.87 21.35
CA ARG A 634 -11.06 5.72 21.76
C ARG A 634 -12.15 6.11 22.76
N THR A 635 -11.96 7.18 23.53
CA THR A 635 -12.98 7.69 24.46
C THR A 635 -14.13 8.41 23.75
N GLU A 636 -13.94 8.82 22.49
CA GLU A 636 -14.96 9.46 21.66
C GLU A 636 -15.69 8.46 20.77
N PHE A 637 -14.96 7.49 20.20
CA PHE A 637 -15.52 6.43 19.35
C PHE A 637 -14.98 5.04 19.72
N ASP A 638 -15.91 4.09 19.90
CA ASP A 638 -15.61 2.70 20.26
C ASP A 638 -14.93 1.88 19.14
N ALA A 639 -14.76 2.46 17.95
CA ALA A 639 -14.01 1.90 16.83
C ALA A 639 -13.19 2.98 16.12
N PRO A 640 -12.09 2.63 15.43
CA PRO A 640 -11.36 3.57 14.57
C PRO A 640 -12.27 4.15 13.49
N VAL A 641 -12.28 5.47 13.33
CA VAL A 641 -13.09 6.15 12.32
C VAL A 641 -12.37 6.07 10.96
N PRO A 642 -13.00 5.50 9.90
CA PRO A 642 -12.37 5.33 8.60
C PRO A 642 -11.94 6.65 7.95
N TYR A 643 -10.81 6.63 7.25
CA TYR A 643 -10.39 7.73 6.38
C TYR A 643 -10.91 7.49 4.95
N PRO A 644 -11.70 8.39 4.35
CA PRO A 644 -12.50 8.08 3.16
C PRO A 644 -11.74 7.59 1.92
N VAL A 645 -10.50 8.08 1.73
CA VAL A 645 -9.69 7.80 0.54
C VAL A 645 -8.45 6.95 0.84
N ALA A 646 -8.37 6.34 2.04
CA ALA A 646 -7.26 5.49 2.43
C ALA A 646 -7.14 4.27 1.52
N CYS A 647 -5.92 3.94 1.10
CA CYS A 647 -5.68 2.68 0.40
C CYS A 647 -6.00 1.48 1.31
N GLN A 648 -6.72 0.51 0.75
CA GLN A 648 -7.15 -0.67 1.46
C GLN A 648 -7.09 -1.88 0.50
N PRO A 649 -5.92 -2.53 0.39
CA PRO A 649 -4.81 -2.52 1.33
C PRO A 649 -3.72 -1.48 1.02
N GLN A 650 -2.82 -1.32 2.00
CA GLN A 650 -1.53 -0.63 1.89
C GLN A 650 -0.42 -1.49 2.52
N ALA A 651 0.73 -1.62 1.87
CA ALA A 651 1.79 -2.56 2.21
C ALA A 651 2.40 -2.31 3.59
N TRP A 652 2.78 -1.08 3.90
CA TRP A 652 3.39 -0.76 5.20
C TRP A 652 2.40 -0.85 6.38
N ALA A 653 1.09 -0.85 6.10
CA ALA A 653 0.05 -1.02 7.10
C ALA A 653 -0.23 -2.51 7.29
N ALA A 654 -0.33 -3.27 6.19
CA ALA A 654 -0.44 -4.72 6.23
C ALA A 654 0.76 -5.38 6.92
N GLY A 655 1.98 -4.89 6.67
CA GLY A 655 3.22 -5.37 7.30
C GLY A 655 3.35 -5.01 8.79
N ALA A 656 2.58 -4.05 9.30
CA ALA A 656 2.66 -3.60 10.69
C ALA A 656 2.38 -4.74 11.69
N ILE A 657 1.36 -5.58 11.45
CA ILE A 657 1.00 -6.68 12.34
C ILE A 657 2.10 -7.76 12.36
N PRO A 658 2.54 -8.37 11.23
CA PRO A 658 3.68 -9.29 11.20
C PRO A 658 4.94 -8.75 11.90
N TYR A 659 5.20 -7.46 11.73
CA TYR A 659 6.33 -6.80 12.37
C TYR A 659 6.18 -6.75 13.90
N LEU A 660 5.00 -6.39 14.41
CA LEU A 660 4.71 -6.41 15.84
C LEU A 660 4.72 -7.82 16.43
N VAL A 661 4.26 -8.84 15.70
CA VAL A 661 4.40 -10.25 16.11
C VAL A 661 5.87 -10.61 16.32
N THR A 662 6.69 -10.38 15.30
CA THR A 662 8.15 -10.67 15.35
C THR A 662 8.81 -9.94 16.51
N SER A 663 8.45 -8.66 16.67
CA SER A 663 8.94 -7.79 17.73
C SER A 663 8.53 -8.30 19.11
N GLY A 664 7.25 -8.60 19.31
CA GLY A 664 6.67 -9.04 20.58
C GLY A 664 7.27 -10.35 21.05
N LEU A 665 7.42 -11.33 20.16
CA LEU A 665 8.11 -12.59 20.41
C LEU A 665 9.60 -12.41 20.74
N GLY A 666 10.17 -11.23 20.45
CA GLY A 666 11.56 -10.92 20.75
C GLY A 666 12.55 -11.66 19.87
N ILE A 667 12.13 -12.00 18.65
CA ILE A 667 12.94 -12.69 17.65
C ILE A 667 13.99 -11.71 17.12
N VAL A 668 15.25 -11.97 17.42
CA VAL A 668 16.39 -11.16 16.99
C VAL A 668 17.37 -12.06 16.23
N PRO A 669 17.41 -11.98 14.90
CA PRO A 669 18.33 -12.78 14.10
C PRO A 669 19.77 -12.22 14.23
N ASP A 670 20.72 -13.13 14.26
CA ASP A 670 22.16 -12.86 14.14
C ASP A 670 22.75 -14.02 13.34
N ALA A 671 22.21 -14.21 12.14
CA ALA A 671 22.50 -15.36 11.29
C ALA A 671 23.95 -15.33 10.78
N LEU A 672 24.54 -14.14 10.62
CA LEU A 672 25.98 -13.96 10.36
C LEU A 672 26.84 -14.55 11.49
N GLY A 673 26.36 -14.45 12.73
CA GLY A 673 26.95 -15.10 13.91
C GLY A 673 26.41 -16.51 14.19
N ARG A 674 25.61 -17.08 13.28
CA ARG A 674 24.90 -18.37 13.42
C ARG A 674 24.05 -18.46 14.69
N ARG A 675 23.34 -17.38 15.02
CA ARG A 675 22.51 -17.29 16.23
C ARG A 675 21.12 -16.77 15.89
N LEU A 676 20.13 -17.33 16.57
CA LEU A 676 18.82 -16.74 16.72
C LEU A 676 18.61 -16.47 18.21
N ARG A 677 18.30 -15.22 18.58
CA ARG A 677 18.08 -14.83 19.97
C ARG A 677 16.61 -14.55 20.20
N VAL A 678 16.09 -15.02 21.33
CA VAL A 678 14.78 -14.66 21.85
C VAL A 678 15.02 -13.73 23.05
N ARG A 679 14.58 -12.47 22.96
CA ARG A 679 14.85 -11.43 23.98
C ARG A 679 13.56 -10.83 24.50
N ARG A 680 13.30 -10.98 25.80
CA ARG A 680 12.17 -10.38 26.53
C ARG A 680 10.81 -10.54 25.81
N PRO A 681 10.35 -11.76 25.48
CA PRO A 681 9.04 -11.93 24.85
C PRO A 681 7.95 -11.16 25.62
N SER A 682 7.25 -10.28 24.92
CA SER A 682 6.17 -9.44 25.45
C SER A 682 5.03 -9.49 24.45
N LEU A 683 3.90 -10.03 24.89
CA LEU A 683 2.72 -10.25 24.07
C LEU A 683 1.50 -9.68 24.78
N PRO A 684 0.44 -9.32 24.03
CA PRO A 684 -0.85 -8.93 24.59
C PRO A 684 -1.29 -9.81 25.75
N ARG A 685 -1.89 -9.21 26.78
CA ARG A 685 -2.14 -9.88 28.07
C ARG A 685 -3.02 -11.12 27.97
N TRP A 686 -3.92 -11.14 27.00
CA TRP A 686 -4.87 -12.24 26.74
C TRP A 686 -4.27 -13.41 25.95
N LEU A 687 -3.10 -13.23 25.31
CA LEU A 687 -2.45 -14.26 24.50
C LEU A 687 -1.64 -15.20 25.40
N ASN A 688 -1.92 -16.50 25.41
CA ASN A 688 -1.22 -17.47 26.25
C ASN A 688 -0.31 -18.40 25.46
N ARG A 689 -0.59 -18.62 24.17
CA ARG A 689 0.17 -19.54 23.34
C ARG A 689 0.40 -18.96 21.96
N VAL A 690 1.66 -18.96 21.52
CA VAL A 690 2.03 -18.61 20.14
C VAL A 690 2.98 -19.66 19.60
N GLU A 691 2.61 -20.26 18.48
CA GLU A 691 3.42 -21.23 17.76
C GLU A 691 3.90 -20.60 16.44
N VAL A 692 5.21 -20.55 16.27
CA VAL A 692 5.87 -20.12 15.04
C VAL A 692 6.43 -21.35 14.35
N ARG A 693 6.04 -21.61 13.11
CA ARG A 693 6.52 -22.75 12.32
C ARG A 693 7.26 -22.28 11.07
N GLY A 694 8.35 -22.96 10.74
CA GLY A 694 9.11 -22.74 9.51
C GLY A 694 9.88 -21.42 9.46
N LEU A 695 10.19 -20.82 10.61
CA LEU A 695 10.96 -19.57 10.68
C LEU A 695 12.33 -19.78 10.02
N ARG A 696 12.63 -18.99 8.98
CA ARG A 696 13.88 -19.10 8.21
C ARG A 696 14.94 -18.16 8.78
N VAL A 697 16.10 -18.71 9.13
CA VAL A 697 17.28 -17.95 9.57
C VAL A 697 18.50 -18.58 8.94
N ALA A 698 19.17 -17.85 8.05
CA ALA A 698 20.12 -18.39 7.09
C ALA A 698 19.56 -19.62 6.33
N ASP A 699 20.28 -20.74 6.37
CA ASP A 699 19.94 -22.02 5.78
C ASP A 699 19.09 -22.92 6.69
N ALA A 700 18.79 -22.47 7.91
CA ALA A 700 18.01 -23.22 8.89
C ALA A 700 16.52 -22.87 8.87
N ARG A 701 15.68 -23.84 9.27
CA ARG A 701 14.28 -23.65 9.64
C ARG A 701 14.08 -24.02 11.10
N VAL A 702 13.38 -23.17 11.84
CA VAL A 702 13.16 -23.35 13.29
C VAL A 702 11.67 -23.22 13.59
N ASP A 703 11.17 -24.11 14.43
CA ASP A 703 9.84 -24.01 15.03
C ASP A 703 10.00 -23.56 16.48
N LEU A 704 9.20 -22.59 16.92
CA LEU A 704 9.25 -22.01 18.27
C LEU A 704 7.85 -22.03 18.88
N LEU A 705 7.76 -22.50 20.12
CA LEU A 705 6.55 -22.42 20.93
C LEU A 705 6.78 -21.45 22.09
N PHE A 706 5.90 -20.48 22.22
CA PHE A 706 5.85 -19.53 23.32
C PHE A 706 4.61 -19.82 24.15
N GLU A 707 4.80 -20.08 25.44
CA GLU A 707 3.72 -20.30 26.39
C GLU A 707 3.87 -19.32 27.55
N ARG A 708 2.78 -18.62 27.89
CA ARG A 708 2.71 -17.79 29.09
C ARG A 708 2.67 -18.73 30.29
N ALA A 709 3.66 -18.60 31.17
CA ALA A 709 3.73 -19.35 32.42
C ALA A 709 3.58 -18.39 33.61
N GLY A 710 2.57 -18.64 34.45
CA GLY A 710 2.22 -17.81 35.60
C GLY A 710 0.92 -17.06 35.37
#